data_AF-A0A931XZC8-F1
#
_entry.id   AF-A0A931XZC8-F1
#
_cell.length_a   1.000
_cell.length_b   1.000
_cell.length_c   1.000
_cell.angle_alpha   90.00
_cell.angle_beta   90.00
_cell.angle_gamma   90.00
#
_symmetry.space_group_name_H-M   'P 1'
#
loop_
_entity.id
_entity.type
_entity.pdbx_description
1 polymer ?
#
loop_
_entity_poly.entity_id
_entity_poly.type
_entity_poly.pdbx_seq_one_letter_code
_entity_poly.pdbx_strand_id
1 'polypeptide(L)'
;MSEPGEVASQLAREVGLASSGQADHHEHELPVVHAPIVASSRRKSDAVIAARSGRGGARPAPTRPEAPVEGARGAGGIPPRVAFAVPPTARGGGARGGRHPADTGPHLVARAPRAESRGASLDAGAEFSIIAPQERPTLNERTVADALEHPPANDSAHEEKAWSVNDAKRLYMIDRWGGGYFDVNDEGNVTVAPLQSRGGKVVLHDVVRAAIRDEGLRAPLIIRFQDMLHHRVRVLNEAFNRAIVENKYRGSYRGVFPIKVNQLREVVGEILEAGRPFHYGIEVGSKPEIFAGLAVHTDNESLIVCNGYKDDAFIRIALLGRKLGKKVILIAEKLSEVRAIVRIAKEIGVEPEIGVRVRLQAKGAGKWAESGGERAKFGLTTSEILEAAAILRENGMSNAFKLVHFHVGSQVPDILIVKRAVREAARYYAKLRRLGHPVEYLDVGGGLAVDYDGSRSTSDASMNYSVEEYARDIIWNVADICDEERVPHPHIVSESGRAVVAHHAVLVVEAFGAVERTARDFAPQASDHKLIRSINEIKEALNERTLNETWHDLLQVKEEADKLFEVGLLELDVKAHVETVFWQTTENIREIIAKLDRSQVPDDLVDIDQRLYNQHICNFSVFQSLLDHWAFGALFPVAPIHRLNEKPTMESTLVDITCDSDGKVAKFIDADKPERDTLPLHALDAQAGPYYLGIFLAGAYQDIMGDIHNLFGRVNEVHVFLDEDEECGYYLEETISGNTIAEVLKMTQYETPDLASRVKQQVDATIKQDRLKPTEGMRLLAEYERGLKDTTYLSLDVDRRS
;
A
#
# COMPACT_ATOMS: atom_id res chain seq x y z
N MET A 1 16.17 17.69 33.38
CA MET A 1 17.43 17.33 34.08
C MET A 1 17.64 15.84 33.89
N SER A 2 18.74 15.35 33.34
CA SER A 2 19.81 15.99 32.55
C SER A 2 20.42 14.91 31.64
N GLU A 3 21.17 15.29 30.61
CA GLU A 3 21.78 14.36 29.64
C GLU A 3 22.89 13.50 30.26
N PRO A 4 23.14 12.32 29.67
CA PRO A 4 24.46 11.70 29.67
C PRO A 4 24.94 11.38 28.23
N GLY A 5 26.04 12.00 27.80
CA GLY A 5 26.72 11.69 26.55
C GLY A 5 28.21 11.49 26.76
N GLU A 6 28.63 10.31 27.22
CA GLU A 6 30.06 10.06 27.54
C GLU A 6 30.49 8.57 27.43
N VAL A 7 30.06 7.85 26.38
CA VAL A 7 30.54 6.46 26.09
C VAL A 7 30.84 6.28 24.59
N ALA A 8 31.90 6.91 24.08
CA ALA A 8 32.30 6.80 22.67
C ALA A 8 33.82 6.92 22.38
N SER A 9 34.68 6.89 23.41
CA SER A 9 36.08 7.35 23.29
C SER A 9 37.15 6.35 23.79
N GLN A 10 36.86 5.04 23.84
CA GLN A 10 37.75 4.04 24.46
C GLN A 10 37.92 2.74 23.66
N LEU A 11 37.89 2.79 22.31
CA LEU A 11 38.07 1.62 21.44
C LEU A 11 38.84 1.94 20.14
N ALA A 12 39.89 2.77 20.24
CA ALA A 12 40.70 3.22 19.09
C ALA A 12 42.20 3.42 19.42
N ARG A 13 42.77 2.55 20.27
CA ARG A 13 44.22 2.42 20.51
C ARG A 13 44.55 0.94 20.68
N GLU A 14 45.69 0.51 20.14
CA GLU A 14 45.98 -0.88 19.72
C GLU A 14 45.12 -1.25 18.50
N VAL A 15 45.64 -1.58 17.31
CA VAL A 15 47.01 -1.79 16.78
C VAL A 15 47.04 -1.19 15.35
N GLY A 16 48.13 -0.70 14.72
CA GLY A 16 49.52 -0.50 15.15
C GLY A 16 50.50 -0.71 13.98
N LEU A 17 51.18 0.37 13.52
CA LEU A 17 52.26 0.41 12.50
C LEU A 17 51.85 0.08 11.04
N ALA A 18 52.49 0.59 9.97
CA ALA A 18 53.33 1.80 9.80
C ALA A 18 53.56 2.09 8.30
N SER A 19 53.65 3.37 7.90
CA SER A 19 54.48 3.78 6.74
C SER A 19 54.87 5.26 6.77
N SER A 20 56.14 5.48 6.42
CA SER A 20 56.92 6.70 6.19
C SER A 20 56.24 7.98 5.64
N GLY A 21 56.73 9.14 6.09
CA GLY A 21 57.31 10.12 5.15
C GLY A 21 56.81 11.57 5.22
N GLN A 22 57.69 12.47 5.65
CA GLN A 22 57.59 13.94 5.65
C GLN A 22 56.87 14.52 4.41
N ALA A 23 55.83 15.36 4.52
CA ALA A 23 55.73 16.69 5.16
C ALA A 23 56.26 17.85 4.31
N ASP A 24 55.39 18.84 4.04
CA ASP A 24 55.67 20.23 4.45
C ASP A 24 54.36 21.04 4.63
N HIS A 25 54.43 22.16 5.35
CA HIS A 25 53.26 22.98 5.72
C HIS A 25 52.92 24.07 4.68
N HIS A 26 51.66 24.51 4.65
CA HIS A 26 51.33 25.93 4.92
C HIS A 26 49.84 26.14 5.23
N GLU A 27 49.56 26.99 6.21
CA GLU A 27 48.20 27.42 6.60
C GLU A 27 47.73 28.59 5.73
N HIS A 28 46.41 28.73 5.52
CA HIS A 28 45.65 29.94 5.89
C HIS A 28 44.14 29.77 5.66
N GLU A 29 43.35 30.33 6.57
CA GLU A 29 41.90 30.49 6.43
C GLU A 29 41.55 31.60 5.41
N LEU A 30 40.43 31.45 4.68
CA LEU A 30 39.74 32.59 4.06
C LEU A 30 38.20 32.42 4.16
N PRO A 31 37.44 33.53 4.31
CA PRO A 31 36.02 33.49 4.66
C PRO A 31 35.06 33.49 3.47
N VAL A 32 33.79 33.14 3.75
CA VAL A 32 32.66 33.21 2.81
C VAL A 32 32.33 34.66 2.43
N VAL A 33 32.11 34.91 1.13
CA VAL A 33 31.60 36.19 0.61
C VAL A 33 30.46 35.94 -0.39
N HIS A 34 29.29 36.53 -0.15
CA HIS A 34 28.20 36.61 -1.12
C HIS A 34 28.34 37.86 -2.02
N ALA A 35 28.18 37.69 -3.33
CA ALA A 35 27.86 38.77 -4.27
C ALA A 35 27.05 38.24 -5.47
N PRO A 36 26.04 38.98 -5.98
CA PRO A 36 25.21 38.57 -7.12
C PRO A 36 25.77 39.05 -8.48
N ILE A 37 25.32 38.45 -9.58
CA ILE A 37 25.64 38.88 -10.96
C ILE A 37 24.37 39.39 -11.68
N VAL A 38 24.55 40.46 -12.47
CA VAL A 38 23.50 41.26 -13.11
C VAL A 38 23.34 40.87 -14.59
N ALA A 39 22.11 40.91 -15.11
CA ALA A 39 21.79 40.54 -16.50
C ALA A 39 22.05 41.66 -17.53
N SER A 40 22.71 41.31 -18.65
CA SER A 40 22.78 42.08 -19.90
C SER A 40 23.29 41.19 -21.05
N SER A 41 23.08 41.45 -22.36
CA SER A 41 21.94 42.11 -23.04
C SER A 41 21.92 41.76 -24.55
N ARG A 42 20.71 41.74 -25.15
CA ARG A 42 20.39 41.92 -26.59
C ARG A 42 21.38 41.45 -27.69
N ARG A 43 20.95 40.44 -28.48
CA ARG A 43 20.66 40.45 -29.95
C ARG A 43 20.33 39.00 -30.39
N LYS A 44 19.75 38.64 -31.55
CA LYS A 44 18.78 39.17 -32.54
C LYS A 44 19.10 38.41 -33.85
N SER A 45 18.13 37.76 -34.50
CA SER A 45 18.24 37.12 -35.85
C SER A 45 19.15 35.87 -35.89
N ASP A 46 18.98 34.86 -36.76
CA ASP A 46 18.08 34.63 -37.92
C ASP A 46 17.52 33.18 -37.95
N ALA A 47 16.65 32.85 -38.92
CA ALA A 47 16.10 31.52 -39.16
C ALA A 47 16.18 31.10 -40.64
N VAL A 48 16.31 29.80 -40.96
CA VAL A 48 16.19 29.29 -42.36
C VAL A 48 15.96 27.76 -42.45
N ILE A 49 14.92 27.34 -43.22
CA ILE A 49 14.72 26.04 -43.97
C ILE A 49 14.69 24.71 -43.13
N ALA A 50 13.87 23.68 -43.40
CA ALA A 50 12.85 23.34 -44.43
C ALA A 50 11.53 22.86 -43.76
N ALA A 51 10.31 22.82 -44.33
CA ALA A 51 9.76 22.93 -45.70
C ALA A 51 9.41 21.60 -46.44
N ARG A 52 8.18 21.08 -46.22
CA ARG A 52 7.32 20.26 -47.12
C ARG A 52 5.87 20.30 -46.56
N SER A 53 4.91 21.03 -47.15
CA SER A 53 4.08 20.73 -48.35
C SER A 53 2.87 19.80 -48.07
N GLY A 54 1.60 20.19 -48.28
CA GLY A 54 1.04 21.49 -48.68
C GLY A 54 -0.37 21.40 -49.33
N ARG A 55 -0.82 22.52 -49.95
CA ARG A 55 -2.09 22.74 -50.70
C ARG A 55 -3.38 22.86 -49.84
N GLY A 56 -4.33 23.76 -50.13
CA GLY A 56 -4.28 24.89 -51.08
C GLY A 56 -5.65 25.58 -51.31
N GLY A 57 -5.63 26.83 -51.82
CA GLY A 57 -6.81 27.63 -52.20
C GLY A 57 -7.44 28.44 -51.04
N ALA A 58 -7.99 29.65 -51.22
CA ALA A 58 -7.99 30.55 -52.38
C ALA A 58 -8.04 32.05 -51.95
N ARG A 59 -7.85 32.97 -52.90
CA ARG A 59 -7.90 34.46 -52.76
C ARG A 59 -9.30 35.01 -53.16
N PRO A 60 -9.66 36.31 -52.97
CA PRO A 60 -8.82 37.49 -52.70
C PRO A 60 -9.30 38.47 -51.60
N ALA A 61 -8.54 39.56 -51.39
CA ALA A 61 -8.92 40.78 -50.64
C ALA A 61 -9.46 41.87 -51.62
N PRO A 62 -9.83 43.12 -51.22
CA PRO A 62 -8.85 44.13 -50.75
C PRO A 62 -9.37 45.24 -49.77
N THR A 63 -8.47 46.18 -49.42
CA THR A 63 -8.71 47.57 -48.90
C THR A 63 -9.45 47.80 -47.58
N ARG A 64 -9.25 48.91 -46.85
CA ARG A 64 -8.05 49.70 -46.46
C ARG A 64 -8.43 50.57 -45.21
N PRO A 65 -7.48 51.19 -44.48
CA PRO A 65 -7.73 51.74 -43.13
C PRO A 65 -7.98 53.25 -43.06
N GLU A 66 -8.46 53.72 -41.90
CA GLU A 66 -8.31 55.09 -41.41
C GLU A 66 -7.84 55.10 -39.93
N ALA A 67 -7.34 56.26 -39.48
CA ALA A 67 -6.77 56.57 -38.17
C ALA A 67 -6.74 58.13 -38.02
N PRO A 68 -5.91 58.74 -37.16
CA PRO A 68 -5.84 58.73 -35.68
C PRO A 68 -6.23 60.12 -35.08
N VAL A 69 -6.22 60.29 -33.75
CA VAL A 69 -6.03 61.62 -33.08
C VAL A 69 -5.17 61.48 -31.80
N GLU A 70 -4.48 62.57 -31.44
CA GLU A 70 -3.60 62.86 -30.28
C GLU A 70 -4.39 62.94 -28.93
N GLY A 71 -3.87 63.22 -27.72
CA GLY A 71 -2.56 63.60 -27.13
C GLY A 71 -2.78 64.35 -25.79
N ALA A 72 -1.81 64.84 -24.99
CA ALA A 72 -0.38 64.51 -24.76
C ALA A 72 0.18 65.33 -23.54
N ARG A 73 1.23 64.84 -22.83
CA ARG A 73 1.98 65.51 -21.70
C ARG A 73 1.21 65.56 -20.36
N GLY A 74 1.78 65.63 -19.15
CA GLY A 74 3.17 65.57 -18.59
C GLY A 74 3.05 65.77 -17.04
N ALA A 75 4.04 65.84 -16.15
CA ALA A 75 5.46 65.47 -16.03
C ALA A 75 6.01 66.06 -14.69
N GLY A 76 6.67 65.27 -13.82
CA GLY A 76 7.67 65.74 -12.82
C GLY A 76 7.28 65.92 -11.31
N GLY A 77 8.24 65.64 -10.41
CA GLY A 77 8.27 66.13 -9.00
C GLY A 77 8.58 65.11 -7.87
N ILE A 78 9.76 65.19 -7.22
CA ILE A 78 10.24 64.39 -6.05
C ILE A 78 11.41 65.16 -5.36
N PRO A 79 11.81 64.97 -4.07
CA PRO A 79 11.14 64.96 -2.74
C PRO A 79 11.53 66.23 -1.90
N PRO A 80 11.58 66.29 -0.53
CA PRO A 80 12.58 65.61 0.33
C PRO A 80 12.10 65.11 1.74
N ARG A 81 13.06 64.61 2.55
CA ARG A 81 12.94 63.92 3.86
C ARG A 81 12.84 64.85 5.10
N VAL A 82 12.33 64.32 6.23
CA VAL A 82 12.82 64.56 7.62
C VAL A 82 12.78 63.21 8.41
N ALA A 83 13.45 63.10 9.57
CA ALA A 83 13.62 61.86 10.38
C ALA A 83 13.39 62.08 11.91
N PHE A 84 14.09 61.32 12.79
CA PHE A 84 14.03 61.27 14.29
C PHE A 84 12.89 60.41 14.92
N ALA A 85 12.97 59.84 16.13
CA ALA A 85 14.10 59.39 17.00
C ALA A 85 13.59 58.55 18.22
N VAL A 86 14.51 58.02 19.06
CA VAL A 86 14.34 57.10 20.22
C VAL A 86 15.51 57.34 21.22
N PRO A 87 15.50 57.04 22.56
CA PRO A 87 14.46 56.79 23.59
C PRO A 87 14.44 57.93 24.68
N PRO A 88 14.34 57.78 26.04
CA PRO A 88 15.12 56.91 26.98
C PRO A 88 14.31 56.22 28.14
N THR A 89 14.98 55.82 29.24
CA THR A 89 14.61 54.74 30.20
C THR A 89 14.41 55.12 31.69
N ALA A 90 13.60 54.34 32.45
CA ALA A 90 13.77 53.98 33.89
C ALA A 90 12.83 52.79 34.24
N ARG A 91 13.07 51.75 35.08
CA ARG A 91 13.86 51.41 36.31
C ARG A 91 13.14 51.60 37.68
N GLY A 92 12.92 50.48 38.39
CA GLY A 92 12.51 50.36 39.83
C GLY A 92 11.14 49.69 40.06
N GLY A 93 10.89 48.89 41.12
CA GLY A 93 11.82 48.27 42.09
C GLY A 93 11.19 47.75 43.42
N GLY A 94 10.79 46.46 43.49
CA GLY A 94 10.49 45.72 44.75
C GLY A 94 9.12 45.96 45.41
N ALA A 95 8.71 45.27 46.52
CA ALA A 95 9.16 43.99 47.10
C ALA A 95 8.27 43.48 48.29
N ARG A 96 8.13 42.13 48.44
CA ARG A 96 7.89 41.30 49.68
C ARG A 96 6.52 41.23 50.42
N GLY A 97 6.15 39.97 50.76
CA GLY A 97 5.49 39.53 52.01
C GLY A 97 4.11 38.87 51.85
N GLY A 98 3.76 37.68 52.39
CA GLY A 98 4.49 36.59 53.09
C GLY A 98 3.62 35.30 53.09
N ARG A 99 4.16 34.06 53.01
CA ARG A 99 4.52 33.14 54.14
C ARG A 99 3.39 32.89 55.17
N HIS A 100 3.07 31.68 55.67
CA HIS A 100 3.43 30.24 55.49
C HIS A 100 2.57 29.44 56.55
N PRO A 101 2.81 28.17 57.01
CA PRO A 101 3.73 27.07 56.63
C PRO A 101 3.08 25.65 56.49
N ALA A 102 3.92 24.64 56.14
CA ALA A 102 3.98 23.25 56.68
C ALA A 102 2.78 22.25 56.59
N ASP A 103 2.96 20.92 56.59
CA ASP A 103 4.05 20.01 56.11
C ASP A 103 3.54 18.52 56.18
N THR A 104 4.37 17.56 55.79
CA THR A 104 4.26 16.08 55.91
C THR A 104 3.44 15.30 54.88
N GLY A 105 4.00 14.13 54.50
CA GLY A 105 3.37 12.99 53.82
C GLY A 105 4.02 11.71 54.40
N PRO A 106 4.31 10.63 53.64
CA PRO A 106 3.67 10.10 52.43
C PRO A 106 3.19 8.63 52.65
N HIS A 107 2.46 8.01 51.71
CA HIS A 107 2.21 6.55 51.75
C HIS A 107 2.15 5.88 50.36
N LEU A 108 2.45 4.58 50.33
CA LEU A 108 2.68 3.78 49.12
C LEU A 108 1.48 2.89 48.69
N VAL A 109 1.60 2.45 47.43
CA VAL A 109 0.88 1.38 46.73
C VAL A 109 0.77 0.06 47.51
N ALA A 110 -0.40 -0.60 47.46
CA ALA A 110 -0.52 -2.07 47.43
C ALA A 110 -1.90 -2.54 46.89
N ARG A 111 -1.92 -3.69 46.18
CA ARG A 111 -3.12 -4.50 45.85
C ARG A 111 -3.06 -5.82 46.64
N ALA A 112 -4.18 -6.34 47.15
CA ALA A 112 -4.39 -7.77 47.44
C ALA A 112 -5.90 -8.11 47.63
N PRO A 113 -6.34 -9.38 47.55
CA PRO A 113 -7.76 -9.73 47.34
C PRO A 113 -8.35 -10.76 48.37
N ARG A 114 -9.48 -11.38 47.98
CA ARG A 114 -10.39 -12.36 48.66
C ARG A 114 -11.63 -11.68 49.26
N ALA A 115 -12.89 -12.05 48.99
CA ALA A 115 -13.60 -13.29 48.61
C ALA A 115 -14.20 -14.08 49.79
N GLU A 116 -15.53 -14.14 49.85
CA GLU A 116 -16.30 -15.18 50.55
C GLU A 116 -17.72 -15.34 49.95
N SER A 117 -18.59 -16.19 50.50
CA SER A 117 -19.67 -16.86 49.74
C SER A 117 -20.98 -17.12 50.51
N ARG A 118 -22.00 -17.67 49.79
CA ARG A 118 -23.36 -18.11 50.24
C ARG A 118 -24.41 -16.98 50.33
N GLY A 119 -25.71 -17.21 50.07
CA GLY A 119 -26.39 -18.37 49.47
C GLY A 119 -27.87 -18.51 49.90
N ALA A 120 -28.73 -19.06 49.01
CA ALA A 120 -30.15 -19.48 49.22
C ALA A 120 -31.22 -18.36 49.46
N SER A 121 -32.52 -18.51 49.11
CA SER A 121 -33.26 -19.43 48.19
C SER A 121 -34.78 -19.10 48.11
N LEU A 122 -35.52 -19.66 47.13
CA LEU A 122 -37.00 -19.78 47.03
C LEU A 122 -37.77 -18.45 46.76
N ASP A 123 -38.97 -18.35 46.15
CA ASP A 123 -39.98 -19.26 45.54
C ASP A 123 -40.91 -18.39 44.63
N ALA A 124 -41.89 -18.83 43.81
CA ALA A 124 -42.22 -20.06 43.04
C ALA A 124 -43.49 -19.79 42.17
N GLY A 125 -43.87 -20.66 41.21
CA GLY A 125 -45.19 -20.59 40.54
C GLY A 125 -45.35 -21.36 39.22
N ALA A 126 -46.44 -22.15 39.08
CA ALA A 126 -46.87 -22.93 37.90
C ALA A 126 -48.32 -22.51 37.50
N GLU A 127 -49.13 -23.12 36.62
CA GLU A 127 -49.12 -24.40 35.87
C GLU A 127 -49.43 -24.16 34.37
N PHE A 128 -49.18 -25.02 33.37
CA PHE A 128 -49.13 -26.49 33.18
C PHE A 128 -50.47 -27.21 32.90
N SER A 129 -50.62 -27.76 31.68
CA SER A 129 -51.71 -28.69 31.27
C SER A 129 -51.42 -29.31 29.89
N ILE A 130 -52.14 -30.36 29.45
CA ILE A 130 -51.84 -31.79 29.71
C ILE A 130 -52.50 -32.66 28.62
N ILE A 131 -51.82 -33.73 28.14
CA ILE A 131 -52.39 -35.05 27.73
C ILE A 131 -51.22 -36.03 27.47
N ALA A 132 -51.42 -37.32 27.79
CA ALA A 132 -50.49 -38.45 27.64
C ALA A 132 -51.33 -39.77 27.64
N PRO A 133 -50.82 -41.00 27.89
CA PRO A 133 -49.45 -41.57 27.84
C PRO A 133 -49.40 -42.94 27.08
N GLN A 134 -48.29 -43.69 27.17
CA GLN A 134 -48.23 -45.17 27.38
C GLN A 134 -46.81 -45.58 27.87
N GLU A 135 -46.65 -46.79 28.43
CA GLU A 135 -45.52 -47.20 29.31
C GLU A 135 -44.81 -48.51 28.86
N ARG A 136 -43.47 -48.64 28.99
CA ARG A 136 -42.63 -49.35 30.02
C ARG A 136 -42.97 -50.84 30.27
N PRO A 137 -41.96 -51.75 30.39
CA PRO A 137 -41.23 -51.99 31.67
C PRO A 137 -39.69 -52.22 31.52
N THR A 138 -38.80 -51.58 32.28
CA THR A 138 -38.14 -52.01 33.56
C THR A 138 -37.29 -53.31 33.54
N LEU A 139 -36.06 -53.23 34.08
CA LEU A 139 -35.07 -54.30 34.28
C LEU A 139 -34.63 -54.37 35.76
N ASN A 140 -34.03 -55.48 36.23
CA ASN A 140 -33.50 -55.60 37.61
C ASN A 140 -32.27 -56.52 37.73
N GLU A 141 -31.56 -56.47 38.87
CA GLU A 141 -30.18 -56.92 39.11
C GLU A 141 -29.88 -58.46 39.16
N ARG A 142 -28.67 -58.92 38.73
CA ARG A 142 -27.51 -59.33 39.60
C ARG A 142 -26.35 -60.11 38.91
N THR A 143 -25.14 -59.54 39.01
CA THR A 143 -23.82 -60.10 39.45
C THR A 143 -23.56 -61.63 39.50
N VAL A 144 -22.34 -62.20 39.26
CA VAL A 144 -20.93 -61.69 39.14
C VAL A 144 -20.12 -62.57 38.14
N ALA A 145 -19.09 -62.02 37.46
CA ALA A 145 -17.92 -62.68 36.79
C ALA A 145 -18.17 -63.88 35.83
N ASP A 146 -17.65 -63.91 34.60
CA ASP A 146 -16.23 -63.68 34.22
C ASP A 146 -16.04 -62.65 33.08
N ALA A 147 -14.78 -62.40 32.70
CA ALA A 147 -14.37 -61.41 31.70
C ALA A 147 -13.25 -61.91 30.78
N LEU A 148 -12.99 -61.16 29.69
CA LEU A 148 -12.01 -61.33 28.61
C LEU A 148 -12.50 -62.10 27.36
N GLU A 149 -13.01 -61.35 26.39
CA GLU A 149 -12.65 -61.51 24.98
C GLU A 149 -12.87 -60.15 24.26
N HIS A 150 -12.07 -59.84 23.24
CA HIS A 150 -12.07 -58.53 22.57
C HIS A 150 -13.05 -58.47 21.38
N PRO A 151 -13.73 -57.34 21.13
CA PRO A 151 -14.41 -57.12 19.85
C PRO A 151 -13.38 -56.98 18.71
N PRO A 152 -13.77 -57.30 17.45
CA PRO A 152 -12.85 -57.26 16.31
C PRO A 152 -12.36 -55.84 16.00
N ALA A 153 -11.16 -55.76 15.42
CA ALA A 153 -10.57 -54.51 14.97
C ALA A 153 -11.44 -53.83 13.90
N ASN A 154 -11.68 -52.53 14.07
CA ASN A 154 -12.38 -51.71 13.09
C ASN A 154 -11.35 -51.06 12.16
N ASP A 155 -10.92 -51.80 11.13
CA ASP A 155 -9.99 -51.32 10.08
C ASP A 155 -10.68 -50.30 9.15
N SER A 156 -11.15 -49.19 9.72
CA SER A 156 -11.44 -47.97 8.96
C SER A 156 -10.13 -47.23 8.73
N ALA A 157 -9.36 -47.68 7.74
CA ALA A 157 -8.26 -46.88 7.22
C ALA A 157 -8.79 -45.50 6.82
N HIS A 158 -8.18 -44.43 7.33
CA HIS A 158 -8.50 -43.08 6.89
C HIS A 158 -8.02 -42.93 5.44
N GLU A 159 -8.94 -43.05 4.47
CA GLU A 159 -8.66 -42.62 3.10
C GLU A 159 -8.34 -41.12 3.14
N GLU A 160 -7.07 -40.76 2.92
CA GLU A 160 -6.69 -39.36 2.77
C GLU A 160 -7.49 -38.77 1.61
N LYS A 161 -8.37 -37.81 1.93
CA LYS A 161 -9.19 -37.11 0.93
C LYS A 161 -8.26 -36.49 -0.11
N ALA A 162 -8.31 -37.02 -1.33
CA ALA A 162 -7.52 -36.51 -2.44
C ALA A 162 -7.70 -34.99 -2.59
N TRP A 163 -6.59 -34.29 -2.79
CA TRP A 163 -6.58 -32.84 -2.91
C TRP A 163 -7.43 -32.39 -4.11
N SER A 164 -8.13 -31.28 -3.94
CA SER A 164 -8.97 -30.68 -4.98
C SER A 164 -8.74 -29.17 -5.07
N VAL A 165 -9.08 -28.60 -6.22
CA VAL A 165 -9.10 -27.14 -6.42
C VAL A 165 -9.93 -26.41 -5.33
N ASN A 166 -10.97 -27.03 -4.79
CA ASN A 166 -11.75 -26.46 -3.69
C ASN A 166 -11.00 -26.42 -2.35
N ASP A 167 -10.01 -27.30 -2.14
CA ASP A 167 -9.10 -27.21 -0.99
C ASP A 167 -8.10 -26.07 -1.18
N ALA A 168 -7.61 -25.83 -2.41
CA ALA A 168 -6.81 -24.66 -2.74
C ALA A 168 -7.57 -23.33 -2.58
N LYS A 169 -8.82 -23.25 -3.04
CA LYS A 169 -9.68 -22.05 -2.86
C LYS A 169 -9.88 -21.71 -1.38
N ARG A 170 -10.02 -22.72 -0.51
CA ARG A 170 -10.05 -22.53 0.95
C ARG A 170 -8.69 -22.09 1.49
N LEU A 171 -7.61 -22.78 1.12
CA LEU A 171 -6.26 -22.54 1.63
C LEU A 171 -5.76 -21.11 1.36
N TYR A 172 -5.94 -20.63 0.14
CA TYR A 172 -5.59 -19.25 -0.26
C TYR A 172 -6.75 -18.26 -0.07
N MET A 173 -7.87 -18.69 0.52
CA MET A 173 -9.09 -17.91 0.77
C MET A 173 -9.70 -17.18 -0.44
N ILE A 174 -9.50 -17.68 -1.65
CA ILE A 174 -9.95 -17.05 -2.91
C ILE A 174 -11.47 -16.83 -2.90
N ASP A 175 -12.24 -17.78 -2.34
CA ASP A 175 -13.70 -17.66 -2.17
C ASP A 175 -14.14 -16.47 -1.28
N ARG A 176 -13.23 -15.92 -0.45
CA ARG A 176 -13.49 -14.81 0.47
C ARG A 176 -13.12 -13.46 -0.15
N TRP A 177 -11.83 -13.21 -0.40
CA TRP A 177 -11.32 -11.92 -0.91
C TRP A 177 -11.48 -11.76 -2.43
N GLY A 178 -11.65 -12.85 -3.18
CA GLY A 178 -11.75 -12.82 -4.64
C GLY A 178 -12.95 -12.02 -5.17
N GLY A 179 -13.97 -11.79 -4.33
CA GLY A 179 -15.00 -10.77 -4.54
C GLY A 179 -15.84 -10.96 -5.81
N GLY A 180 -15.89 -12.17 -6.38
CA GLY A 180 -16.50 -12.45 -7.69
C GLY A 180 -15.67 -12.02 -8.90
N TYR A 181 -14.46 -11.48 -8.69
CA TYR A 181 -13.48 -11.15 -9.72
C TYR A 181 -12.42 -12.24 -9.89
N PHE A 182 -12.00 -12.89 -8.80
CA PHE A 182 -10.96 -13.93 -8.80
C PHE A 182 -11.55 -15.27 -8.34
N ASP A 183 -11.20 -16.33 -9.05
CA ASP A 183 -11.70 -17.69 -8.87
C ASP A 183 -10.68 -18.70 -9.47
N VAL A 184 -10.86 -20.01 -9.30
CA VAL A 184 -9.97 -21.05 -9.87
C VAL A 184 -10.78 -22.03 -10.72
N ASN A 185 -10.26 -22.38 -11.91
CA ASN A 185 -10.88 -23.39 -12.79
C ASN A 185 -10.50 -24.82 -12.37
N ASP A 186 -11.16 -25.82 -12.98
CA ASP A 186 -10.96 -27.24 -12.65
C ASP A 186 -9.56 -27.77 -13.02
N GLU A 187 -8.81 -27.03 -13.85
CA GLU A 187 -7.40 -27.31 -14.20
C GLU A 187 -6.40 -26.79 -13.15
N GLY A 188 -6.85 -26.04 -12.14
CA GLY A 188 -5.98 -25.43 -11.14
C GLY A 188 -5.32 -24.12 -11.58
N ASN A 189 -5.84 -23.44 -12.59
CA ASN A 189 -5.41 -22.10 -13.01
C ASN A 189 -6.33 -21.02 -12.41
N VAL A 190 -5.74 -19.89 -11.98
CA VAL A 190 -6.51 -18.71 -11.55
C VAL A 190 -7.23 -18.09 -12.75
N THR A 191 -8.53 -17.85 -12.56
CA THR A 191 -9.40 -17.17 -13.51
C THR A 191 -9.82 -15.80 -12.98
N VAL A 192 -10.00 -14.87 -13.90
CA VAL A 192 -10.35 -13.47 -13.65
C VAL A 192 -11.64 -13.15 -14.39
N ALA A 193 -12.62 -12.55 -13.72
CA ALA A 193 -13.91 -12.14 -14.28
C ALA A 193 -14.08 -10.62 -14.13
N PRO A 194 -13.54 -9.79 -15.06
CA PRO A 194 -13.52 -8.34 -14.90
C PRO A 194 -14.89 -7.68 -14.71
N LEU A 195 -15.91 -8.21 -15.40
CA LEU A 195 -17.32 -7.79 -15.30
C LEU A 195 -18.16 -8.70 -14.38
N GLN A 196 -17.52 -9.52 -13.54
CA GLN A 196 -18.15 -10.55 -12.71
C GLN A 196 -19.10 -11.44 -13.54
N SER A 197 -20.35 -11.62 -13.12
CA SER A 197 -21.37 -12.40 -13.81
C SER A 197 -21.97 -11.73 -15.07
N ARG A 198 -21.46 -10.57 -15.49
CA ARG A 198 -21.92 -9.85 -16.70
C ARG A 198 -20.97 -9.98 -17.90
N GLY A 199 -19.95 -10.85 -17.86
CA GLY A 199 -18.99 -11.03 -18.96
C GLY A 199 -18.16 -12.32 -18.85
N GLY A 200 -17.14 -12.43 -19.70
CA GLY A 200 -16.25 -13.59 -19.78
C GLY A 200 -15.31 -13.80 -18.58
N LYS A 201 -14.63 -14.96 -18.59
CA LYS A 201 -13.53 -15.31 -17.68
C LYS A 201 -12.22 -15.45 -18.46
N VAL A 202 -11.18 -14.77 -17.98
CA VAL A 202 -9.80 -14.84 -18.51
C VAL A 202 -8.96 -15.75 -17.61
N VAL A 203 -8.12 -16.61 -18.20
CA VAL A 203 -7.14 -17.41 -17.43
C VAL A 203 -5.87 -16.58 -17.22
N LEU A 204 -5.52 -16.28 -15.97
CA LEU A 204 -4.41 -15.37 -15.63
C LEU A 204 -3.06 -15.89 -16.14
N HIS A 205 -2.86 -17.21 -16.12
CA HIS A 205 -1.67 -17.86 -16.63
C HIS A 205 -1.53 -17.70 -18.16
N ASP A 206 -2.63 -17.66 -18.91
CA ASP A 206 -2.58 -17.49 -20.37
C ASP A 206 -2.27 -16.04 -20.77
N VAL A 207 -2.72 -15.05 -19.99
CA VAL A 207 -2.26 -13.65 -20.15
C VAL A 207 -0.74 -13.55 -19.98
N VAL A 208 -0.18 -14.23 -18.97
CA VAL A 208 1.28 -14.27 -18.74
C VAL A 208 2.00 -14.94 -19.92
N ARG A 209 1.45 -16.04 -20.46
CA ARG A 209 2.01 -16.72 -21.64
C ARG A 209 1.98 -15.84 -22.89
N ALA A 210 0.88 -15.11 -23.13
CA ALA A 210 0.74 -14.21 -24.27
C ALA A 210 1.74 -13.04 -24.18
N ALA A 211 1.80 -12.37 -23.00
CA ALA A 211 2.76 -11.30 -22.74
C ALA A 211 4.23 -11.72 -22.96
N ILE A 212 4.57 -12.99 -22.68
CA ILE A 212 5.92 -13.53 -22.91
C ILE A 212 6.16 -13.91 -24.38
N ARG A 213 5.18 -14.51 -25.06
CA ARG A 213 5.33 -15.08 -26.41
C ARG A 213 5.18 -14.06 -27.52
N ASP A 214 4.17 -13.22 -27.40
CA ASP A 214 3.67 -12.37 -28.49
C ASP A 214 4.27 -10.96 -28.36
N GLU A 215 4.35 -10.46 -27.12
CA GLU A 215 4.90 -9.14 -26.76
C GLU A 215 6.35 -9.17 -26.28
N GLY A 216 6.93 -10.36 -26.04
CA GLY A 216 8.34 -10.54 -25.64
C GLY A 216 8.70 -10.06 -24.22
N LEU A 217 7.72 -9.76 -23.38
CA LEU A 217 7.91 -9.33 -21.99
C LEU A 217 8.35 -10.51 -21.09
N ARG A 218 8.69 -10.21 -19.84
CA ARG A 218 9.02 -11.23 -18.81
C ARG A 218 8.49 -10.81 -17.45
N ALA A 219 8.30 -11.78 -16.55
CA ALA A 219 8.09 -11.49 -15.13
C ALA A 219 9.31 -10.73 -14.53
N PRO A 220 9.11 -9.78 -13.62
CA PRO A 220 7.84 -9.38 -13.01
C PRO A 220 6.93 -8.57 -13.95
N LEU A 221 5.63 -8.83 -13.84
CA LEU A 221 4.55 -8.25 -14.67
C LEU A 221 3.45 -7.70 -13.76
N ILE A 222 2.94 -6.50 -14.02
CA ILE A 222 1.66 -6.03 -13.48
C ILE A 222 0.59 -6.08 -14.56
N ILE A 223 -0.44 -6.90 -14.33
CA ILE A 223 -1.54 -7.14 -15.27
C ILE A 223 -2.75 -6.32 -14.80
N ARG A 224 -3.21 -5.38 -15.64
CA ARG A 224 -4.35 -4.51 -15.37
C ARG A 224 -5.57 -4.94 -16.18
N PHE A 225 -6.64 -5.35 -15.49
CA PHE A 225 -7.94 -5.66 -16.10
C PHE A 225 -8.79 -4.38 -16.12
N GLN A 226 -8.73 -3.63 -17.22
CA GLN A 226 -9.30 -2.28 -17.28
C GLN A 226 -10.83 -2.28 -17.14
N ASP A 227 -11.51 -3.31 -17.65
CA ASP A 227 -12.93 -3.59 -17.40
C ASP A 227 -13.33 -3.61 -15.92
N MET A 228 -12.42 -3.96 -15.00
CA MET A 228 -12.70 -3.87 -13.57
C MET A 228 -12.87 -2.43 -13.10
N LEU A 229 -12.12 -1.47 -13.64
CA LEU A 229 -12.31 -0.05 -13.32
C LEU A 229 -13.72 0.39 -13.74
N HIS A 230 -14.13 0.03 -14.95
CA HIS A 230 -15.48 0.25 -15.46
C HIS A 230 -16.55 -0.38 -14.56
N HIS A 231 -16.34 -1.64 -14.15
CA HIS A 231 -17.26 -2.33 -13.26
C HIS A 231 -17.34 -1.69 -11.86
N ARG A 232 -16.21 -1.34 -11.25
CA ARG A 232 -16.15 -0.75 -9.90
C ARG A 232 -16.75 0.66 -9.85
N VAL A 233 -16.49 1.50 -10.86
CA VAL A 233 -17.15 2.81 -11.01
C VAL A 233 -18.67 2.62 -11.13
N ARG A 234 -19.13 1.70 -11.99
CA ARG A 234 -20.55 1.42 -12.19
C ARG A 234 -21.22 0.92 -10.90
N VAL A 235 -20.64 -0.05 -10.20
CA VAL A 235 -21.16 -0.61 -8.93
C VAL A 235 -21.35 0.48 -7.88
N LEU A 236 -20.36 1.36 -7.69
CA LEU A 236 -20.42 2.43 -6.69
C LEU A 236 -21.55 3.43 -6.99
N ASN A 237 -21.65 3.90 -8.24
CA ASN A 237 -22.69 4.85 -8.65
C ASN A 237 -24.09 4.20 -8.62
N GLU A 238 -24.24 2.95 -9.08
CA GLU A 238 -25.49 2.22 -8.97
C GLU A 238 -25.93 2.03 -7.51
N ALA A 239 -25.01 1.73 -6.58
CA ALA A 239 -25.31 1.55 -5.15
C ALA A 239 -25.87 2.83 -4.51
N PHE A 240 -25.24 3.98 -4.76
CA PHE A 240 -25.77 5.27 -4.30
C PHE A 240 -27.11 5.64 -4.97
N ASN A 241 -27.26 5.37 -6.27
CA ASN A 241 -28.53 5.64 -6.97
C ASN A 241 -29.68 4.76 -6.45
N ARG A 242 -29.43 3.48 -6.14
CA ARG A 242 -30.40 2.61 -5.45
C ARG A 242 -30.79 3.19 -4.08
N ALA A 243 -29.81 3.54 -3.25
CA ALA A 243 -30.04 4.13 -1.94
C ALA A 243 -30.84 5.45 -2.00
N ILE A 244 -30.57 6.31 -2.99
CA ILE A 244 -31.31 7.56 -3.24
C ILE A 244 -32.79 7.29 -3.53
N VAL A 245 -33.09 6.31 -4.40
CA VAL A 245 -34.47 5.93 -4.74
C VAL A 245 -35.19 5.27 -3.55
N GLU A 246 -34.54 4.33 -2.87
CA GLU A 246 -35.06 3.66 -1.66
C GLU A 246 -35.50 4.67 -0.58
N ASN A 247 -34.67 5.69 -0.33
CA ASN A 247 -34.89 6.70 0.71
C ASN A 247 -35.64 7.95 0.24
N LYS A 248 -36.07 8.02 -1.04
CA LYS A 248 -36.71 9.19 -1.67
C LYS A 248 -35.86 10.47 -1.51
N TYR A 249 -34.55 10.31 -1.55
CA TYR A 249 -33.58 11.36 -1.31
C TYR A 249 -33.59 12.40 -2.44
N ARG A 250 -33.49 13.69 -2.11
CA ARG A 250 -33.76 14.80 -3.05
C ARG A 250 -32.53 15.33 -3.79
N GLY A 251 -31.33 14.93 -3.39
CA GLY A 251 -30.07 15.25 -4.07
C GLY A 251 -29.57 14.09 -4.93
N SER A 252 -28.66 14.38 -5.87
CA SER A 252 -27.93 13.37 -6.64
C SER A 252 -26.65 12.92 -5.92
N TYR A 253 -26.12 11.76 -6.31
CA TYR A 253 -24.74 11.37 -6.04
C TYR A 253 -23.80 11.88 -7.15
N ARG A 254 -22.56 12.20 -6.78
CA ARG A 254 -21.43 12.52 -7.66
C ARG A 254 -20.17 11.90 -7.08
N GLY A 255 -19.85 10.68 -7.48
CA GLY A 255 -18.56 10.08 -7.13
C GLY A 255 -17.40 10.85 -7.80
N VAL A 256 -16.24 10.84 -7.15
CA VAL A 256 -15.05 11.59 -7.54
C VAL A 256 -13.82 10.70 -7.39
N PHE A 257 -12.91 10.67 -8.37
CA PHE A 257 -11.69 9.87 -8.29
C PHE A 257 -10.51 10.68 -7.71
N PRO A 258 -10.03 10.36 -6.49
CA PRO A 258 -8.84 10.98 -5.93
C PRO A 258 -7.57 10.41 -6.56
N ILE A 259 -6.95 11.14 -7.49
CA ILE A 259 -5.80 10.61 -8.25
C ILE A 259 -4.59 10.32 -7.37
N LYS A 260 -4.54 10.85 -6.14
CA LYS A 260 -3.59 10.48 -5.07
C LYS A 260 -3.49 8.97 -4.79
N VAL A 261 -4.48 8.18 -5.21
CA VAL A 261 -4.51 6.71 -5.09
C VAL A 261 -3.87 6.02 -6.29
N ASN A 262 -4.01 6.57 -7.50
CA ASN A 262 -3.35 6.11 -8.71
C ASN A 262 -3.38 7.23 -9.78
N GLN A 263 -2.23 7.84 -10.07
CA GLN A 263 -2.09 8.97 -11.01
C GLN A 263 -1.85 8.54 -12.47
N LEU A 264 -1.78 7.23 -12.74
CA LEU A 264 -1.50 6.70 -14.07
C LEU A 264 -2.55 7.16 -15.09
N ARG A 265 -2.11 7.61 -16.27
CA ARG A 265 -2.96 8.28 -17.26
C ARG A 265 -4.08 7.36 -17.73
N GLU A 266 -3.71 6.13 -18.01
CA GLU A 266 -4.50 4.96 -18.34
C GLU A 266 -5.60 4.73 -17.28
N VAL A 267 -5.22 4.50 -16.01
CA VAL A 267 -6.16 4.29 -14.90
C VAL A 267 -7.12 5.47 -14.70
N VAL A 268 -6.62 6.71 -14.79
CA VAL A 268 -7.44 7.93 -14.68
C VAL A 268 -8.38 8.11 -15.87
N GLY A 269 -7.94 7.74 -17.08
CA GLY A 269 -8.75 7.79 -18.30
C GLY A 269 -9.96 6.87 -18.23
N GLU A 270 -9.71 5.59 -17.94
CA GLU A 270 -10.77 4.57 -17.89
C GLU A 270 -11.81 4.84 -16.81
N ILE A 271 -11.38 5.34 -15.65
CA ILE A 271 -12.30 5.75 -14.57
C ILE A 271 -13.19 6.93 -14.99
N LEU A 272 -12.67 7.87 -15.78
CA LEU A 272 -13.44 9.03 -16.24
C LEU A 272 -14.41 8.70 -17.38
N GLU A 273 -14.04 7.84 -18.34
CA GLU A 273 -14.98 7.41 -19.39
C GLU A 273 -16.07 6.49 -18.82
N ALA A 274 -15.71 5.51 -17.97
CA ALA A 274 -16.68 4.72 -17.20
C ALA A 274 -17.62 5.59 -16.35
N GLY A 275 -17.08 6.72 -15.86
CA GLY A 275 -17.77 7.69 -15.03
C GLY A 275 -18.68 8.67 -15.80
N ARG A 276 -18.54 8.77 -17.13
CA ARG A 276 -19.24 9.75 -17.96
C ARG A 276 -20.77 9.69 -17.87
N PRO A 277 -21.45 8.51 -17.76
CA PRO A 277 -22.90 8.45 -17.55
C PRO A 277 -23.38 8.99 -16.19
N PHE A 278 -22.46 9.18 -15.23
CA PHE A 278 -22.76 9.59 -13.85
C PHE A 278 -22.27 11.01 -13.52
N HIS A 279 -21.59 11.67 -14.45
CA HIS A 279 -20.80 12.89 -14.22
C HIS A 279 -19.76 12.70 -13.09
N TYR A 280 -19.03 11.58 -13.13
CA TYR A 280 -18.00 11.25 -12.15
C TYR A 280 -16.83 12.25 -12.26
N GLY A 281 -16.43 12.83 -11.13
CA GLY A 281 -15.41 13.87 -11.08
C GLY A 281 -14.00 13.35 -10.76
N ILE A 282 -13.09 14.30 -10.53
CA ILE A 282 -11.70 14.07 -10.16
C ILE A 282 -11.32 14.90 -8.91
N GLU A 283 -10.55 14.32 -8.00
CA GLU A 283 -9.97 15.03 -6.86
C GLU A 283 -8.45 15.11 -7.00
N VAL A 284 -7.92 16.28 -6.62
CA VAL A 284 -6.50 16.62 -6.67
C VAL A 284 -6.07 17.16 -5.31
N GLY A 285 -5.06 16.51 -4.71
CA GLY A 285 -4.55 16.85 -3.39
C GLY A 285 -3.32 17.76 -3.42
N SER A 286 -2.79 18.08 -4.59
CA SER A 286 -1.50 18.76 -4.74
C SER A 286 -1.37 19.63 -5.99
N LYS A 287 -0.36 20.50 -5.98
CA LYS A 287 -0.05 21.47 -7.03
C LYS A 287 0.32 20.83 -8.39
N PRO A 288 1.01 19.68 -8.48
CA PRO A 288 1.15 18.95 -9.74
C PRO A 288 -0.18 18.33 -10.21
N GLU A 289 -0.93 17.73 -9.28
CA GLU A 289 -2.18 17.01 -9.61
C GLU A 289 -3.26 17.92 -10.22
N ILE A 290 -3.39 19.17 -9.81
CA ILE A 290 -4.34 20.11 -10.46
C ILE A 290 -3.98 20.41 -11.93
N PHE A 291 -2.71 20.32 -12.35
CA PHE A 291 -2.35 20.45 -13.77
C PHE A 291 -2.79 19.22 -14.57
N ALA A 292 -2.58 18.01 -14.03
CA ALA A 292 -3.07 16.77 -14.63
C ALA A 292 -4.61 16.75 -14.69
N GLY A 293 -5.27 17.02 -13.55
CA GLY A 293 -6.73 17.02 -13.41
C GLY A 293 -7.43 17.99 -14.36
N LEU A 294 -6.91 19.20 -14.55
CA LEU A 294 -7.47 20.17 -15.51
C LEU A 294 -7.32 19.75 -16.98
N ALA A 295 -6.32 18.91 -17.29
CA ALA A 295 -6.05 18.42 -18.64
C ALA A 295 -6.89 17.18 -18.99
N VAL A 296 -7.04 16.22 -18.06
CA VAL A 296 -7.82 14.98 -18.28
C VAL A 296 -9.34 15.17 -18.13
N HIS A 297 -9.78 16.12 -17.30
CA HIS A 297 -11.21 16.35 -17.07
C HIS A 297 -11.90 16.97 -18.30
N THR A 298 -12.72 16.17 -19.00
CA THR A 298 -13.46 16.59 -20.20
C THR A 298 -14.89 17.05 -19.91
N ASP A 299 -15.60 16.40 -18.97
CA ASP A 299 -17.01 16.68 -18.66
C ASP A 299 -17.19 17.88 -17.71
N ASN A 300 -17.63 19.03 -18.25
CA ASN A 300 -17.90 20.24 -17.47
C ASN A 300 -19.07 20.11 -16.47
N GLU A 301 -19.91 19.07 -16.55
CA GLU A 301 -20.94 18.82 -15.54
C GLU A 301 -20.43 18.03 -14.32
N SER A 302 -19.29 17.34 -14.45
CA SER A 302 -18.57 16.69 -13.35
C SER A 302 -17.77 17.68 -12.48
N LEU A 303 -17.21 17.21 -11.36
CA LEU A 303 -16.52 18.05 -10.37
C LEU A 303 -14.99 17.92 -10.48
N ILE A 304 -14.28 19.03 -10.23
CA ILE A 304 -12.87 19.01 -9.79
C ILE A 304 -12.83 19.44 -8.32
N VAL A 305 -12.49 18.53 -7.43
CA VAL A 305 -12.34 18.79 -5.99
C VAL A 305 -10.87 19.06 -5.67
N CYS A 306 -10.58 20.17 -5.00
CA CYS A 306 -9.21 20.62 -4.74
C CYS A 306 -8.90 20.64 -3.24
N ASN A 307 -8.25 19.60 -2.73
CA ASN A 307 -7.81 19.47 -1.34
C ASN A 307 -6.34 19.91 -1.16
N GLY A 308 -5.74 19.58 -0.01
CA GLY A 308 -4.31 19.76 0.26
C GLY A 308 -3.88 21.20 0.50
N TYR A 309 -2.56 21.43 0.59
CA TYR A 309 -2.00 22.77 0.79
C TYR A 309 -1.98 23.60 -0.49
N LYS A 310 -2.58 24.80 -0.45
CA LYS A 310 -2.75 25.65 -1.64
C LYS A 310 -1.94 26.95 -1.51
N ASP A 311 -0.97 27.13 -2.41
CA ASP A 311 -0.28 28.41 -2.60
C ASP A 311 -1.03 29.32 -3.59
N ASP A 312 -0.57 30.58 -3.74
CA ASP A 312 -1.12 31.52 -4.72
C ASP A 312 -1.17 30.93 -6.14
N ALA A 313 -0.21 30.07 -6.51
CA ALA A 313 -0.13 29.47 -7.83
C ALA A 313 -1.20 28.38 -8.03
N PHE A 314 -1.40 27.48 -7.07
CA PHE A 314 -2.50 26.50 -7.07
C PHE A 314 -3.83 27.22 -7.25
N ILE A 315 -4.10 28.23 -6.42
CA ILE A 315 -5.38 28.95 -6.43
C ILE A 315 -5.62 29.63 -7.78
N ARG A 316 -4.60 30.26 -8.38
CA ARG A 316 -4.69 30.85 -9.73
C ARG A 316 -5.03 29.82 -10.81
N ILE A 317 -4.45 28.62 -10.74
CA ILE A 317 -4.68 27.54 -11.71
C ILE A 317 -6.08 26.91 -11.55
N ALA A 318 -6.53 26.68 -10.32
CA ALA A 318 -7.90 26.21 -10.05
C ALA A 318 -8.97 27.23 -10.53
N LEU A 319 -8.73 28.53 -10.32
CA LEU A 319 -9.62 29.60 -10.79
C LEU A 319 -9.53 29.82 -12.31
N LEU A 320 -8.42 29.49 -12.96
CA LEU A 320 -8.37 29.37 -14.43
C LEU A 320 -9.30 28.24 -14.90
N GLY A 321 -9.37 27.12 -14.18
CA GLY A 321 -10.34 26.05 -14.41
C GLY A 321 -11.80 26.54 -14.34
N ARG A 322 -12.17 27.31 -13.31
CA ARG A 322 -13.50 27.98 -13.26
C ARG A 322 -13.71 28.91 -14.46
N LYS A 323 -12.69 29.66 -14.88
CA LYS A 323 -12.76 30.58 -16.04
C LYS A 323 -12.91 29.86 -17.39
N LEU A 324 -12.54 28.57 -17.46
CA LEU A 324 -12.78 27.67 -18.60
C LEU A 324 -14.14 26.94 -18.52
N GLY A 325 -14.96 27.22 -17.50
CA GLY A 325 -16.30 26.66 -17.32
C GLY A 325 -16.39 25.39 -16.46
N LYS A 326 -15.25 24.78 -16.06
CA LYS A 326 -15.21 23.56 -15.23
C LYS A 326 -15.68 23.83 -13.80
N LYS A 327 -16.38 22.90 -13.14
CA LYS A 327 -16.83 23.03 -11.74
C LYS A 327 -15.71 22.70 -10.75
N VAL A 328 -14.81 23.68 -10.53
CA VAL A 328 -13.63 23.54 -9.65
C VAL A 328 -13.90 24.07 -8.26
N ILE A 329 -14.07 23.18 -7.27
CA ILE A 329 -14.36 23.54 -5.88
C ILE A 329 -13.07 23.52 -5.05
N LEU A 330 -12.68 24.68 -4.54
CA LEU A 330 -11.51 24.86 -3.68
C LEU A 330 -11.86 24.53 -2.23
N ILE A 331 -11.44 23.37 -1.72
CA ILE A 331 -11.71 22.95 -0.34
C ILE A 331 -10.71 23.63 0.60
N ALA A 332 -11.14 24.67 1.31
CA ALA A 332 -10.30 25.34 2.28
C ALA A 332 -9.97 24.39 3.44
N GLU A 333 -8.67 24.11 3.62
CA GLU A 333 -8.16 23.29 4.73
C GLU A 333 -7.60 24.15 5.87
N LYS A 334 -7.41 25.46 5.62
CA LYS A 334 -7.11 26.48 6.64
C LYS A 334 -7.85 27.78 6.34
N LEU A 335 -8.20 28.51 7.39
CA LEU A 335 -8.83 29.83 7.29
C LEU A 335 -7.99 30.86 6.51
N SER A 336 -6.67 30.70 6.46
CA SER A 336 -5.78 31.50 5.60
C SER A 336 -6.03 31.31 4.11
N GLU A 337 -6.43 30.11 3.69
CA GLU A 337 -6.72 29.81 2.27
C GLU A 337 -7.98 30.55 1.81
N VAL A 338 -9.01 30.65 2.66
CA VAL A 338 -10.24 31.42 2.36
C VAL A 338 -9.90 32.87 2.01
N ARG A 339 -9.01 33.50 2.80
CA ARG A 339 -8.53 34.87 2.54
C ARG A 339 -7.75 34.98 1.23
N ALA A 340 -6.91 33.99 0.92
CA ALA A 340 -6.14 33.94 -0.33
C ALA A 340 -7.05 33.75 -1.56
N ILE A 341 -8.02 32.82 -1.50
CA ILE A 341 -8.99 32.57 -2.58
C ILE A 341 -9.81 33.83 -2.86
N VAL A 342 -10.37 34.48 -1.83
CA VAL A 342 -11.13 35.74 -1.98
C VAL A 342 -10.30 36.85 -2.63
N ARG A 343 -9.02 37.00 -2.26
CA ARG A 343 -8.12 37.97 -2.89
C ARG A 343 -7.89 37.63 -4.37
N ILE A 344 -7.46 36.41 -4.66
CA ILE A 344 -7.04 36.00 -6.01
C ILE A 344 -8.24 35.93 -6.97
N ALA A 345 -9.42 35.55 -6.50
CA ALA A 345 -10.68 35.62 -7.25
C ALA A 345 -10.97 37.04 -7.76
N LYS A 346 -10.78 38.06 -6.91
CA LYS A 346 -10.93 39.48 -7.28
C LYS A 346 -9.84 39.95 -8.25
N GLU A 347 -8.60 39.46 -8.10
CA GLU A 347 -7.51 39.75 -9.04
C GLU A 347 -7.75 39.17 -10.46
N ILE A 348 -8.36 37.97 -10.55
CA ILE A 348 -8.61 37.27 -11.84
C ILE A 348 -9.95 37.69 -12.48
N GLY A 349 -10.89 38.21 -11.69
CA GLY A 349 -12.25 38.53 -12.11
C GLY A 349 -13.09 37.28 -12.36
N VAL A 350 -13.13 36.36 -11.39
CA VAL A 350 -13.87 35.08 -11.43
C VAL A 350 -14.50 34.85 -10.05
N GLU A 351 -15.77 34.46 -10.00
CA GLU A 351 -16.39 34.02 -8.73
C GLU A 351 -15.86 32.61 -8.37
N PRO A 352 -15.31 32.42 -7.15
CA PRO A 352 -14.76 31.14 -6.75
C PRO A 352 -15.88 30.19 -6.28
N GLU A 353 -15.67 28.89 -6.42
CA GLU A 353 -16.44 27.89 -5.67
C GLU A 353 -15.55 27.34 -4.56
N ILE A 354 -16.05 27.39 -3.33
CA ILE A 354 -15.30 27.14 -2.11
C ILE A 354 -16.04 26.07 -1.30
N GLY A 355 -15.31 25.02 -0.97
CA GLY A 355 -15.69 24.10 0.09
C GLY A 355 -14.91 24.38 1.37
N VAL A 356 -15.32 23.76 2.47
CA VAL A 356 -14.58 23.80 3.74
C VAL A 356 -14.42 22.39 4.28
N ARG A 357 -13.18 21.98 4.57
CA ARG A 357 -12.90 20.74 5.28
C ARG A 357 -13.17 20.94 6.78
N VAL A 358 -14.09 20.16 7.35
CA VAL A 358 -14.48 20.24 8.76
C VAL A 358 -13.63 19.30 9.60
N ARG A 359 -13.18 19.74 10.78
CA ARG A 359 -12.68 18.82 11.81
C ARG A 359 -13.83 18.22 12.59
N LEU A 360 -13.99 16.91 12.48
CA LEU A 360 -14.96 16.13 13.23
C LEU A 360 -14.39 15.74 14.61
N GLN A 361 -15.26 15.57 15.59
CA GLN A 361 -14.94 14.92 16.87
C GLN A 361 -14.95 13.39 16.74
N ALA A 362 -15.71 12.84 15.78
CA ALA A 362 -15.59 11.45 15.37
C ALA A 362 -14.16 11.13 14.88
N LYS A 363 -13.45 10.26 15.61
CA LYS A 363 -12.15 9.71 15.21
C LYS A 363 -12.31 8.55 14.23
N GLY A 364 -11.31 8.36 13.37
CA GLY A 364 -11.11 7.10 12.65
C GLY A 364 -10.65 5.97 13.58
N ALA A 365 -10.48 4.77 13.01
CA ALA A 365 -9.84 3.62 13.64
C ALA A 365 -8.86 2.99 12.65
N GLY A 366 -8.08 2.01 13.14
CA GLY A 366 -7.04 1.35 12.38
C GLY A 366 -5.83 2.23 12.08
N LYS A 367 -4.93 1.73 11.21
CA LYS A 367 -3.59 2.31 10.96
C LYS A 367 -3.60 3.78 10.52
N TRP A 368 -4.70 4.28 9.95
CA TRP A 368 -4.82 5.65 9.43
C TRP A 368 -5.59 6.62 10.34
N ALA A 369 -5.92 6.23 11.58
CA ALA A 369 -6.81 6.97 12.49
C ALA A 369 -6.38 8.44 12.78
N GLU A 370 -5.09 8.78 12.69
CA GLU A 370 -4.59 10.16 12.88
C GLU A 370 -4.98 11.13 11.75
N SER A 371 -5.54 10.61 10.64
CA SER A 371 -6.03 11.41 9.51
C SER A 371 -7.30 12.23 9.84
N GLY A 372 -7.99 11.88 10.94
CA GLY A 372 -9.25 12.48 11.37
C GLY A 372 -9.28 12.83 12.87
N GLY A 373 -10.45 13.23 13.36
CA GLY A 373 -10.63 13.72 14.73
C GLY A 373 -10.10 15.15 14.97
N GLU A 374 -10.30 15.65 16.19
CA GLU A 374 -9.97 17.02 16.61
C GLU A 374 -8.51 17.45 16.36
N ARG A 375 -7.58 16.49 16.46
CA ARG A 375 -6.13 16.71 16.31
C ARG A 375 -5.63 16.63 14.86
N ALA A 376 -6.51 16.39 13.89
CA ALA A 376 -6.12 16.27 12.49
C ALA A 376 -5.33 17.50 11.99
N LYS A 377 -4.32 17.24 11.16
CA LYS A 377 -3.42 18.25 10.54
C LYS A 377 -4.15 19.25 9.62
N PHE A 378 -5.39 18.94 9.23
CA PHE A 378 -6.15 19.59 8.17
C PHE A 378 -7.57 19.95 8.63
N GLY A 379 -8.20 20.88 7.92
CA GLY A 379 -9.57 21.32 8.19
C GLY A 379 -9.67 22.41 9.25
N LEU A 380 -10.86 23.02 9.30
CA LEU A 380 -11.20 24.16 10.15
C LEU A 380 -11.98 23.70 11.40
N THR A 381 -11.74 24.37 12.52
CA THR A 381 -12.57 24.32 13.73
C THR A 381 -13.91 25.05 13.52
N THR A 382 -14.92 24.78 14.37
CA THR A 382 -16.24 25.43 14.30
C THR A 382 -16.15 26.96 14.28
N SER A 383 -15.22 27.54 15.05
CA SER A 383 -14.92 28.98 15.06
C SER A 383 -14.36 29.48 13.73
N GLU A 384 -13.40 28.77 13.14
CA GLU A 384 -12.82 29.13 11.84
C GLU A 384 -13.84 28.98 10.70
N ILE A 385 -14.76 28.01 10.77
CA ILE A 385 -15.86 27.86 9.80
C ILE A 385 -16.78 29.09 9.83
N LEU A 386 -17.14 29.58 11.03
CA LEU A 386 -17.95 30.79 11.18
C LEU A 386 -17.19 32.06 10.75
N GLU A 387 -15.87 32.14 10.97
CA GLU A 387 -15.04 33.24 10.49
C GLU A 387 -14.88 33.20 8.95
N ALA A 388 -14.71 32.03 8.35
CA ALA A 388 -14.70 31.85 6.89
C ALA A 388 -16.03 32.32 6.26
N ALA A 389 -17.15 31.91 6.85
CA ALA A 389 -18.49 32.35 6.46
C ALA A 389 -18.66 33.89 6.57
N ALA A 390 -18.10 34.51 7.61
CA ALA A 390 -18.09 35.96 7.78
C ALA A 390 -17.24 36.67 6.70
N ILE A 391 -16.02 36.20 6.45
CA ILE A 391 -15.11 36.72 5.42
C ILE A 391 -15.78 36.68 4.04
N LEU A 392 -16.45 35.59 3.68
CA LEU A 392 -17.15 35.48 2.41
C LEU A 392 -18.30 36.49 2.31
N ARG A 393 -19.12 36.62 3.36
CA ARG A 393 -20.22 37.60 3.42
C ARG A 393 -19.74 39.04 3.31
N GLU A 394 -18.69 39.40 4.05
CA GLU A 394 -18.08 40.75 4.05
C GLU A 394 -17.46 41.12 2.69
N ASN A 395 -17.09 40.11 1.89
CA ASN A 395 -16.55 40.30 0.54
C ASN A 395 -17.59 40.20 -0.58
N GLY A 396 -18.89 40.04 -0.24
CA GLY A 396 -19.98 39.87 -1.22
C GLY A 396 -20.06 38.48 -1.84
N MET A 397 -19.30 37.52 -1.32
CA MET A 397 -19.08 36.18 -1.88
C MET A 397 -19.81 35.08 -1.08
N SER A 398 -20.93 35.37 -0.41
CA SER A 398 -21.71 34.37 0.35
C SER A 398 -22.13 33.16 -0.50
N ASN A 399 -22.34 33.37 -1.81
CA ASN A 399 -22.74 32.34 -2.78
C ASN A 399 -21.61 31.37 -3.16
N ALA A 400 -20.36 31.73 -2.90
CA ALA A 400 -19.19 30.90 -3.17
C ALA A 400 -19.09 29.68 -2.26
N PHE A 401 -19.75 29.68 -1.09
CA PHE A 401 -19.70 28.55 -0.16
C PHE A 401 -20.63 27.42 -0.63
N LYS A 402 -20.06 26.45 -1.37
CA LYS A 402 -20.78 25.37 -2.04
C LYS A 402 -20.74 24.01 -1.34
N LEU A 403 -19.66 23.70 -0.63
CA LEU A 403 -19.39 22.31 -0.22
C LEU A 403 -18.91 22.18 1.24
N VAL A 404 -19.46 21.21 1.97
CA VAL A 404 -18.91 20.76 3.26
C VAL A 404 -18.20 19.43 3.03
N HIS A 405 -16.90 19.37 3.29
CA HIS A 405 -16.08 18.16 3.14
C HIS A 405 -15.64 17.64 4.51
N PHE A 406 -15.57 16.33 4.65
CA PHE A 406 -14.80 15.68 5.70
C PHE A 406 -14.11 14.43 5.14
N HIS A 407 -13.08 13.97 5.83
CA HIS A 407 -12.41 12.70 5.51
C HIS A 407 -11.95 12.06 6.80
N VAL A 408 -12.33 10.78 7.00
CA VAL A 408 -12.04 10.01 8.22
C VAL A 408 -10.63 9.39 8.16
N GLY A 409 -10.20 8.98 6.96
CA GLY A 409 -8.96 8.26 6.67
C GLY A 409 -9.14 7.31 5.49
N SER A 410 -8.06 6.70 5.00
CA SER A 410 -8.14 5.52 4.11
C SER A 410 -8.64 4.31 4.90
N GLN A 411 -9.26 3.33 4.22
CA GLN A 411 -9.52 1.98 4.75
C GLN A 411 -10.20 2.01 6.14
N VAL A 412 -11.44 2.51 6.22
CA VAL A 412 -12.21 2.54 7.46
C VAL A 412 -12.96 1.20 7.62
N PRO A 413 -12.64 0.34 8.60
CA PRO A 413 -13.12 -1.05 8.61
C PRO A 413 -14.47 -1.22 9.34
N ASP A 414 -14.87 -0.26 10.19
CA ASP A 414 -16.15 -0.28 10.93
C ASP A 414 -17.14 0.76 10.36
N ILE A 415 -18.28 0.28 9.85
CA ILE A 415 -19.38 1.11 9.35
C ILE A 415 -19.94 2.06 10.41
N LEU A 416 -19.85 1.72 11.70
CA LEU A 416 -20.32 2.61 12.77
C LEU A 416 -19.46 3.88 12.88
N ILE A 417 -18.19 3.86 12.44
CA ILE A 417 -17.35 5.06 12.33
C ILE A 417 -17.90 5.98 11.24
N VAL A 418 -18.17 5.42 10.06
CA VAL A 418 -18.76 6.15 8.92
C VAL A 418 -20.10 6.77 9.33
N LYS A 419 -20.98 5.98 9.94
CA LYS A 419 -22.28 6.44 10.48
C LYS A 419 -22.12 7.63 11.45
N ARG A 420 -21.18 7.57 12.39
CA ARG A 420 -20.90 8.68 13.33
C ARG A 420 -20.40 9.94 12.61
N ALA A 421 -19.42 9.80 11.71
CA ALA A 421 -18.83 10.92 10.98
C ALA A 421 -19.85 11.62 10.05
N VAL A 422 -20.64 10.84 9.31
CA VAL A 422 -21.70 11.35 8.42
C VAL A 422 -22.75 12.15 9.20
N ARG A 423 -23.24 11.65 10.35
CA ARG A 423 -24.22 12.37 11.17
C ARG A 423 -23.68 13.68 11.70
N GLU A 424 -22.40 13.73 12.09
CA GLU A 424 -21.74 14.96 12.56
C GLU A 424 -21.63 15.98 11.40
N ALA A 425 -21.12 15.57 10.24
CA ALA A 425 -20.97 16.44 9.08
C ALA A 425 -22.31 16.93 8.50
N ALA A 426 -23.35 16.09 8.51
CA ALA A 426 -24.70 16.47 8.11
C ALA A 426 -25.29 17.58 9.01
N ARG A 427 -24.97 17.59 10.32
CA ARG A 427 -25.33 18.70 11.21
C ARG A 427 -24.59 19.99 10.83
N TYR A 428 -23.29 19.92 10.52
CA TYR A 428 -22.54 21.09 10.03
C TYR A 428 -23.16 21.67 8.75
N TYR A 429 -23.47 20.83 7.76
CA TYR A 429 -24.22 21.21 6.56
C TYR A 429 -25.54 21.91 6.91
N ALA A 430 -26.37 21.28 7.75
CA ALA A 430 -27.69 21.80 8.08
C ALA A 430 -27.64 23.15 8.83
N LYS A 431 -26.68 23.35 9.75
CA LYS A 431 -26.49 24.65 10.42
C LYS A 431 -26.00 25.72 9.44
N LEU A 432 -25.10 25.40 8.51
CA LEU A 432 -24.65 26.35 7.47
C LEU A 432 -25.77 26.75 6.52
N ARG A 433 -26.63 25.80 6.09
CA ARG A 433 -27.87 26.09 5.35
C ARG A 433 -28.79 27.04 6.13
N ARG A 434 -28.99 26.79 7.43
CA ARG A 434 -29.84 27.63 8.31
C ARG A 434 -29.24 29.01 8.61
N LEU A 435 -27.93 29.19 8.46
CA LEU A 435 -27.25 30.49 8.48
C LEU A 435 -27.36 31.26 7.14
N GLY A 436 -28.00 30.68 6.13
CA GLY A 436 -28.26 31.33 4.83
C GLY A 436 -27.20 31.07 3.76
N HIS A 437 -26.21 30.19 4.00
CA HIS A 437 -25.24 29.82 2.97
C HIS A 437 -25.85 28.80 1.98
N PRO A 438 -25.71 29.01 0.66
CA PRO A 438 -26.23 28.09 -0.36
C PRO A 438 -25.28 26.90 -0.57
N VAL A 439 -24.98 26.18 0.51
CA VAL A 439 -24.22 24.93 0.44
C VAL A 439 -25.05 23.89 -0.32
N GLU A 440 -24.48 23.31 -1.36
CA GLU A 440 -25.13 22.38 -2.28
C GLU A 440 -24.64 20.95 -2.08
N TYR A 441 -23.37 20.78 -1.69
CA TYR A 441 -22.69 19.49 -1.62
C TYR A 441 -22.28 19.12 -0.18
N LEU A 442 -22.41 17.85 0.14
CA LEU A 442 -21.82 17.21 1.32
C LEU A 442 -20.92 16.07 0.83
N ASP A 443 -19.62 16.24 1.05
CA ASP A 443 -18.58 15.32 0.63
C ASP A 443 -18.09 14.51 1.84
N VAL A 444 -18.17 13.17 1.71
CA VAL A 444 -17.72 12.22 2.75
C VAL A 444 -16.25 11.83 2.59
N GLY A 445 -15.58 12.33 1.54
CA GLY A 445 -14.20 12.03 1.21
C GLY A 445 -13.99 10.54 0.89
N GLY A 446 -12.75 10.09 1.05
CA GLY A 446 -12.40 8.67 1.01
C GLY A 446 -12.71 7.96 2.32
N GLY A 447 -12.59 6.62 2.31
CA GLY A 447 -12.71 5.79 3.51
C GLY A 447 -13.46 4.48 3.30
N LEU A 448 -14.25 4.37 2.22
CA LEU A 448 -14.74 3.08 1.73
C LEU A 448 -13.56 2.13 1.54
N ALA A 449 -13.58 1.05 2.30
CA ALA A 449 -12.50 0.08 2.40
C ALA A 449 -12.55 -0.99 1.30
N VAL A 450 -11.54 -1.86 1.31
CA VAL A 450 -11.46 -3.10 0.52
C VAL A 450 -11.20 -4.26 1.48
N ASP A 451 -11.78 -5.43 1.22
CA ASP A 451 -11.59 -6.63 2.02
C ASP A 451 -10.42 -7.45 1.48
N TYR A 452 -9.21 -7.19 2.00
CA TYR A 452 -7.95 -7.83 1.56
C TYR A 452 -7.74 -9.21 2.21
N ASP A 453 -8.21 -9.43 3.44
CA ASP A 453 -8.13 -10.72 4.11
C ASP A 453 -9.37 -11.62 3.88
N GLY A 454 -10.48 -11.03 3.43
CA GLY A 454 -11.73 -11.74 3.16
C GLY A 454 -12.54 -12.09 4.42
N SER A 455 -12.11 -11.64 5.60
CA SER A 455 -12.76 -11.95 6.87
C SER A 455 -14.09 -11.22 7.06
N ARG A 456 -14.37 -10.18 6.27
CA ARG A 456 -15.54 -9.28 6.41
C ARG A 456 -15.71 -8.75 7.84
N SER A 457 -14.58 -8.56 8.53
CA SER A 457 -14.46 -8.13 9.91
C SER A 457 -14.03 -6.66 10.03
N THR A 458 -13.83 -6.19 11.27
CA THR A 458 -13.23 -4.88 11.56
C THR A 458 -11.69 -4.91 11.67
N SER A 459 -11.00 -5.86 11.01
CA SER A 459 -9.52 -5.86 10.93
C SER A 459 -9.02 -4.66 10.12
N ASP A 460 -7.74 -4.30 10.26
CA ASP A 460 -7.11 -3.25 9.45
C ASP A 460 -7.06 -3.59 7.94
N ALA A 461 -7.16 -4.89 7.60
CA ALA A 461 -7.13 -5.40 6.22
C ALA A 461 -8.54 -5.69 5.66
N SER A 462 -9.62 -5.42 6.41
CA SER A 462 -10.99 -5.84 6.08
C SER A 462 -12.00 -4.70 6.20
N MET A 463 -13.29 -5.00 5.99
CA MET A 463 -14.42 -4.17 6.39
C MET A 463 -15.66 -4.98 6.80
N ASN A 464 -16.41 -4.50 7.80
CA ASN A 464 -17.62 -5.16 8.31
C ASN A 464 -18.92 -4.88 7.52
N TYR A 465 -18.81 -4.35 6.30
CA TYR A 465 -19.94 -3.81 5.50
C TYR A 465 -19.76 -4.01 3.99
N SER A 466 -20.80 -3.75 3.20
CA SER A 466 -20.73 -3.74 1.72
C SER A 466 -20.85 -2.33 1.13
N VAL A 467 -20.60 -2.19 -0.18
CA VAL A 467 -20.74 -0.92 -0.91
C VAL A 467 -22.20 -0.42 -0.86
N GLU A 468 -23.17 -1.33 -0.90
CA GLU A 468 -24.61 -1.04 -0.76
C GLU A 468 -24.97 -0.59 0.65
N GLU A 469 -24.38 -1.20 1.68
CA GLU A 469 -24.57 -0.74 3.08
C GLU A 469 -23.98 0.66 3.25
N TYR A 470 -22.72 0.87 2.87
CA TYR A 470 -22.06 2.17 2.90
C TYR A 470 -22.89 3.27 2.22
N ALA A 471 -23.37 3.00 1.00
CA ALA A 471 -24.21 3.93 0.24
C ALA A 471 -25.56 4.19 0.93
N ARG A 472 -26.26 3.14 1.39
CA ARG A 472 -27.55 3.26 2.08
C ARG A 472 -27.43 4.05 3.37
N ASP A 473 -26.39 3.77 4.16
CA ASP A 473 -26.18 4.41 5.45
C ASP A 473 -25.78 5.88 5.34
N ILE A 474 -24.98 6.25 4.33
CA ILE A 474 -24.72 7.66 4.03
C ILE A 474 -26.03 8.38 3.69
N ILE A 475 -26.79 7.85 2.73
CA ILE A 475 -28.03 8.49 2.26
C ILE A 475 -29.05 8.59 3.39
N TRP A 476 -29.28 7.52 4.16
CA TRP A 476 -30.23 7.52 5.27
C TRP A 476 -29.84 8.49 6.38
N ASN A 477 -28.57 8.49 6.82
CA ASN A 477 -28.12 9.39 7.89
C ASN A 477 -28.11 10.86 7.47
N VAL A 478 -27.88 11.18 6.20
CA VAL A 478 -28.01 12.57 5.72
C VAL A 478 -29.48 12.97 5.58
N ALA A 479 -30.36 12.08 5.11
CA ALA A 479 -31.80 12.33 4.98
C ALA A 479 -32.44 12.67 6.34
N ASP A 480 -32.26 11.79 7.33
CA ASP A 480 -32.75 11.93 8.71
C ASP A 480 -32.42 13.30 9.30
N ILE A 481 -31.15 13.70 9.21
CA ILE A 481 -30.65 14.99 9.73
C ILE A 481 -31.20 16.18 8.92
N CYS A 482 -31.36 16.05 7.60
CA CYS A 482 -31.86 17.15 6.75
C CYS A 482 -33.36 17.39 6.93
N ASP A 483 -34.18 16.34 7.00
CA ASP A 483 -35.62 16.47 7.23
C ASP A 483 -35.92 16.93 8.67
N GLU A 484 -35.13 16.51 9.69
CA GLU A 484 -35.25 17.01 11.07
C GLU A 484 -34.93 18.52 11.17
N GLU A 485 -33.82 18.96 10.58
CA GLU A 485 -33.40 20.38 10.56
C GLU A 485 -34.21 21.23 9.56
N ARG A 486 -35.03 20.59 8.72
CA ARG A 486 -35.87 21.18 7.66
C ARG A 486 -35.05 21.95 6.61
N VAL A 487 -33.97 21.33 6.14
CA VAL A 487 -33.10 21.84 5.08
C VAL A 487 -33.20 20.98 3.81
N PRO A 488 -32.86 21.51 2.62
CA PRO A 488 -32.73 20.69 1.41
C PRO A 488 -31.72 19.55 1.62
N HIS A 489 -31.91 18.43 0.92
CA HIS A 489 -30.92 17.35 0.92
C HIS A 489 -29.75 17.76 0.00
N PRO A 490 -28.49 17.67 0.44
CA PRO A 490 -27.33 17.99 -0.39
C PRO A 490 -27.12 16.97 -1.50
N HIS A 491 -26.36 17.35 -2.52
CA HIS A 491 -25.68 16.40 -3.39
C HIS A 491 -24.57 15.69 -2.60
N ILE A 492 -24.51 14.36 -2.70
CA ILE A 492 -23.48 13.57 -2.00
C ILE A 492 -22.28 13.37 -2.91
N VAL A 493 -21.10 13.65 -2.38
CA VAL A 493 -19.80 13.35 -3.01
C VAL A 493 -19.06 12.30 -2.17
N SER A 494 -18.31 11.42 -2.83
CA SER A 494 -17.32 10.55 -2.16
C SER A 494 -16.07 10.35 -3.01
N GLU A 495 -14.90 10.37 -2.37
CA GLU A 495 -13.59 10.17 -2.97
C GLU A 495 -13.13 8.71 -2.81
N SER A 496 -13.93 7.75 -3.30
CA SER A 496 -13.80 6.33 -2.94
C SER A 496 -12.67 5.56 -3.66
N GLY A 497 -11.52 6.21 -3.89
CA GLY A 497 -10.46 5.75 -4.81
C GLY A 497 -9.94 4.33 -4.57
N ARG A 498 -9.49 3.97 -3.35
CA ARG A 498 -8.95 2.62 -3.04
C ARG A 498 -9.98 1.52 -3.40
N ALA A 499 -11.25 1.76 -3.14
CA ALA A 499 -12.34 0.85 -3.45
C ALA A 499 -12.71 0.77 -4.94
N VAL A 500 -12.30 1.74 -5.76
CA VAL A 500 -12.40 1.65 -7.23
C VAL A 500 -11.22 0.86 -7.79
N VAL A 501 -9.98 1.20 -7.41
CA VAL A 501 -8.80 0.68 -8.13
C VAL A 501 -8.14 -0.56 -7.55
N ALA A 502 -8.32 -0.93 -6.28
CA ALA A 502 -7.52 -2.04 -5.70
C ALA A 502 -7.56 -3.33 -6.53
N HIS A 503 -8.76 -3.74 -6.98
CA HIS A 503 -8.97 -5.03 -7.66
C HIS A 503 -8.39 -5.10 -9.07
N HIS A 504 -8.20 -3.97 -9.77
CA HIS A 504 -7.91 -4.00 -11.22
C HIS A 504 -6.54 -4.57 -11.58
N ALA A 505 -5.59 -4.59 -10.65
CA ALA A 505 -4.21 -4.97 -10.92
C ALA A 505 -3.75 -6.19 -10.09
N VAL A 506 -3.06 -7.11 -10.76
CA VAL A 506 -2.38 -8.25 -10.14
C VAL A 506 -0.90 -8.19 -10.52
N LEU A 507 -0.02 -8.22 -9.52
CA LEU A 507 1.43 -8.34 -9.72
C LEU A 507 1.77 -9.82 -9.80
N VAL A 508 2.30 -10.26 -10.95
CA VAL A 508 2.80 -11.62 -11.17
C VAL A 508 4.32 -11.63 -11.09
N VAL A 509 4.85 -12.50 -10.24
CA VAL A 509 6.29 -12.68 -10.00
C VAL A 509 6.70 -14.12 -10.25
N GLU A 510 7.93 -14.34 -10.72
CA GLU A 510 8.48 -15.68 -10.94
C GLU A 510 9.32 -16.11 -9.73
N ALA A 511 8.94 -17.22 -9.09
CA ALA A 511 9.70 -17.84 -8.02
C ALA A 511 10.64 -18.89 -8.62
N PHE A 512 11.94 -18.58 -8.66
CA PHE A 512 12.94 -19.30 -9.47
C PHE A 512 13.96 -20.09 -8.65
N GLY A 513 13.95 -19.94 -7.33
CA GLY A 513 14.79 -20.70 -6.40
C GLY A 513 14.18 -20.74 -5.01
N ALA A 514 14.63 -21.69 -4.18
CA ALA A 514 14.25 -21.77 -2.78
C ALA A 514 15.50 -21.86 -1.90
N VAL A 515 15.52 -21.10 -0.80
CA VAL A 515 16.42 -21.34 0.33
C VAL A 515 15.73 -22.34 1.23
N GLU A 516 16.08 -23.61 1.07
CA GLU A 516 15.61 -24.68 1.95
C GLU A 516 16.45 -24.73 3.24
N ARG A 517 15.79 -24.96 4.38
CA ARG A 517 16.49 -25.19 5.67
C ARG A 517 16.91 -26.64 5.87
N THR A 518 16.29 -27.57 5.16
CA THR A 518 16.69 -28.97 5.07
C THR A 518 18.09 -29.08 4.47
N ALA A 519 18.99 -29.79 5.16
CA ALA A 519 20.38 -29.88 4.75
C ALA A 519 20.56 -30.75 3.49
N ARG A 520 21.49 -30.35 2.62
CA ARG A 520 21.96 -31.15 1.48
C ARG A 520 22.55 -32.49 1.94
N ASP A 521 22.76 -33.41 1.00
CA ASP A 521 23.56 -34.64 1.19
C ASP A 521 25.06 -34.36 1.42
N PHE A 522 25.38 -33.60 2.48
CA PHE A 522 26.74 -33.50 2.99
C PHE A 522 27.07 -34.78 3.76
N ALA A 523 27.51 -35.80 3.01
CA ALA A 523 28.05 -37.03 3.58
C ALA A 523 29.26 -36.69 4.47
N PRO A 524 29.21 -36.90 5.80
CA PRO A 524 30.27 -36.47 6.68
C PRO A 524 31.59 -37.19 6.39
N GLN A 525 32.68 -36.42 6.28
CA GLN A 525 33.99 -36.99 6.52
C GLN A 525 34.14 -37.17 8.03
N ALA A 526 34.32 -38.41 8.48
CA ALA A 526 34.21 -38.79 9.88
C ALA A 526 35.37 -38.22 10.73
N SER A 527 35.14 -37.03 11.29
CA SER A 527 35.98 -36.41 12.32
C SER A 527 35.58 -36.95 13.70
N ASP A 528 36.55 -37.39 14.50
CA ASP A 528 36.32 -38.04 15.81
C ASP A 528 36.03 -37.04 16.95
N HIS A 529 35.24 -36.00 16.65
CA HIS A 529 34.90 -34.95 17.60
C HIS A 529 33.74 -35.37 18.53
N LYS A 530 33.79 -34.94 19.81
CA LYS A 530 32.74 -35.23 20.81
C LYS A 530 31.34 -34.92 20.28
N LEU A 531 31.14 -33.70 19.77
CA LEU A 531 29.82 -33.22 19.31
C LEU A 531 29.29 -34.00 18.10
N ILE A 532 30.18 -34.53 17.24
CA ILE A 532 29.81 -35.37 16.10
C ILE A 532 29.25 -36.70 16.59
N ARG A 533 29.88 -37.34 17.59
CA ARG A 533 29.34 -38.56 18.20
C ARG A 533 28.01 -38.28 18.88
N SER A 534 27.96 -37.28 19.77
CA SER A 534 26.74 -36.94 20.52
C SER A 534 25.56 -36.59 19.62
N ILE A 535 25.71 -35.79 18.55
CA ILE A 535 24.56 -35.47 17.69
C ILE A 535 24.05 -36.65 16.86
N ASN A 536 24.92 -37.61 16.51
CA ASN A 536 24.48 -38.85 15.87
C ASN A 536 23.82 -39.80 16.87
N GLU A 537 24.34 -39.92 18.10
CA GLU A 537 23.71 -40.66 19.21
C GLU A 537 22.28 -40.13 19.50
N ILE A 538 22.11 -38.80 19.53
CA ILE A 538 20.81 -38.13 19.68
C ILE A 538 19.87 -38.44 18.50
N LYS A 539 20.38 -38.43 17.26
CA LYS A 539 19.61 -38.76 16.05
C LYS A 539 19.18 -40.24 16.01
N GLU A 540 20.01 -41.16 16.49
CA GLU A 540 19.69 -42.58 16.60
C GLU A 540 18.67 -42.89 17.73
N ALA A 541 18.60 -42.05 18.76
CA ALA A 541 17.65 -42.18 19.87
C ALA A 541 16.23 -41.62 19.57
N LEU A 542 16.04 -40.92 18.45
CA LEU A 542 14.79 -40.25 18.09
C LEU A 542 13.63 -41.25 17.89
N ASN A 543 12.57 -41.09 18.68
CA ASN A 543 11.28 -41.75 18.50
C ASN A 543 10.14 -40.94 19.15
N GLU A 544 8.88 -41.34 18.92
CA GLU A 544 7.67 -40.68 19.46
C GLU A 544 7.71 -40.37 20.96
N ARG A 545 8.41 -41.17 21.77
CA ARG A 545 8.48 -41.00 23.22
C ARG A 545 9.62 -40.09 23.68
N THR A 546 10.67 -39.94 22.87
CA THR A 546 11.86 -39.13 23.18
C THR A 546 11.82 -37.74 22.55
N LEU A 547 10.86 -37.43 21.67
CA LEU A 547 10.74 -36.17 20.91
C LEU A 547 11.23 -34.91 21.64
N ASN A 548 10.75 -34.65 22.87
CA ASN A 548 11.12 -33.44 23.60
C ASN A 548 12.53 -33.49 24.21
N GLU A 549 12.96 -34.67 24.68
CA GLU A 549 14.32 -34.92 25.19
C GLU A 549 15.35 -34.78 24.06
N THR A 550 15.10 -35.46 22.93
CA THR A 550 15.89 -35.34 21.69
C THR A 550 15.95 -33.88 21.20
N TRP A 551 14.85 -33.14 21.29
CA TRP A 551 14.82 -31.72 20.90
C TRP A 551 15.67 -30.83 21.81
N HIS A 552 15.58 -31.02 23.13
CA HIS A 552 16.39 -30.28 24.11
C HIS A 552 17.88 -30.60 23.94
N ASP A 553 18.23 -31.86 23.72
CA ASP A 553 19.62 -32.30 23.48
C ASP A 553 20.18 -31.78 22.15
N LEU A 554 19.39 -31.78 21.06
CA LEU A 554 19.77 -31.17 19.79
C LEU A 554 20.10 -29.68 19.95
N LEU A 555 19.24 -28.94 20.67
CA LEU A 555 19.46 -27.52 20.96
C LEU A 555 20.73 -27.32 21.78
N GLN A 556 20.97 -28.13 22.82
CA GLN A 556 22.18 -28.05 23.64
C GLN A 556 23.45 -28.33 22.84
N VAL A 557 23.49 -29.37 22.01
CA VAL A 557 24.68 -29.71 21.20
C VAL A 557 24.94 -28.67 20.12
N LYS A 558 23.90 -28.07 19.52
CA LYS A 558 24.06 -26.92 18.63
C LYS A 558 24.62 -25.70 19.38
N GLU A 559 24.11 -25.40 20.57
CA GLU A 559 24.60 -24.26 21.37
C GLU A 559 26.05 -24.46 21.87
N GLU A 560 26.45 -25.70 22.23
CA GLU A 560 27.84 -26.04 22.55
C GLU A 560 28.74 -25.85 21.31
N ALA A 561 28.27 -26.21 20.11
CA ALA A 561 29.02 -25.99 18.86
C ALA A 561 29.17 -24.50 18.50
N ASP A 562 28.07 -23.72 18.56
CA ASP A 562 28.12 -22.28 18.28
C ASP A 562 29.05 -21.54 19.24
N LYS A 563 28.98 -21.84 20.55
CA LYS A 563 29.86 -21.25 21.58
C LYS A 563 31.33 -21.61 21.36
N LEU A 564 31.64 -22.88 21.05
CA LEU A 564 33.03 -23.28 20.78
C LEU A 564 33.58 -22.66 19.50
N PHE A 565 32.74 -22.47 18.47
CA PHE A 565 33.13 -21.77 17.25
C PHE A 565 33.38 -20.26 17.49
N GLU A 566 32.53 -19.59 18.28
CA GLU A 566 32.69 -18.18 18.66
C GLU A 566 34.05 -17.89 19.31
N VAL A 567 34.53 -18.80 20.17
CA VAL A 567 35.84 -18.68 20.84
C VAL A 567 37.02 -19.30 20.06
N GLY A 568 36.80 -19.75 18.82
CA GLY A 568 37.84 -20.32 17.97
C GLY A 568 38.36 -21.70 18.41
N LEU A 569 37.54 -22.49 19.09
CA LEU A 569 37.84 -23.86 19.58
C LEU A 569 37.11 -24.96 18.79
N LEU A 570 36.42 -24.63 17.69
CA LEU A 570 35.73 -25.58 16.83
C LEU A 570 36.11 -25.38 15.36
N GLU A 571 36.47 -26.47 14.68
CA GLU A 571 36.76 -26.47 13.25
C GLU A 571 35.47 -26.38 12.41
N LEU A 572 35.61 -25.84 11.20
CA LEU A 572 34.47 -25.52 10.32
C LEU A 572 33.74 -26.77 9.80
N ASP A 573 34.45 -27.88 9.57
CA ASP A 573 33.87 -29.16 9.17
C ASP A 573 33.01 -29.76 10.30
N VAL A 574 33.49 -29.66 11.54
CA VAL A 574 32.77 -30.08 12.74
C VAL A 574 31.51 -29.25 12.96
N LYS A 575 31.59 -27.92 12.78
CA LYS A 575 30.39 -27.06 12.85
C LYS A 575 29.38 -27.40 11.76
N ALA A 576 29.83 -27.54 10.51
CA ALA A 576 28.98 -27.88 9.38
C ALA A 576 28.30 -29.25 9.54
N HIS A 577 28.99 -30.25 10.13
CA HIS A 577 28.39 -31.52 10.51
C HIS A 577 27.28 -31.34 11.54
N VAL A 578 27.54 -30.63 12.63
CA VAL A 578 26.55 -30.41 13.70
C VAL A 578 25.31 -29.68 13.15
N GLU A 579 25.49 -28.65 12.32
CA GLU A 579 24.38 -27.96 11.67
C GLU A 579 23.61 -28.87 10.69
N THR A 580 24.31 -29.67 9.89
CA THR A 580 23.70 -30.64 8.95
C THR A 580 22.84 -31.66 9.68
N VAL A 581 23.37 -32.31 10.72
CA VAL A 581 22.65 -33.35 11.47
C VAL A 581 21.54 -32.73 12.34
N PHE A 582 21.72 -31.52 12.85
CA PHE A 582 20.66 -30.78 13.55
C PHE A 582 19.44 -30.57 12.66
N TRP A 583 19.60 -30.04 11.45
CA TRP A 583 18.47 -29.81 10.54
C TRP A 583 17.84 -31.11 10.05
N GLN A 584 18.63 -32.13 9.71
CA GLN A 584 18.09 -33.46 9.37
C GLN A 584 17.28 -34.08 10.50
N THR A 585 17.72 -33.96 11.76
CA THR A 585 16.99 -34.53 12.90
C THR A 585 15.76 -33.70 13.25
N THR A 586 15.80 -32.38 13.04
CA THR A 586 14.63 -31.49 13.17
C THR A 586 13.56 -31.84 12.12
N GLU A 587 13.95 -32.20 10.90
CA GLU A 587 13.04 -32.71 9.87
C GLU A 587 12.43 -34.06 10.26
N ASN A 588 13.23 -35.02 10.74
CA ASN A 588 12.71 -36.29 11.26
C ASN A 588 11.73 -36.09 12.43
N ILE A 589 11.95 -35.09 13.29
CA ILE A 589 11.03 -34.71 14.36
C ILE A 589 9.71 -34.19 13.76
N ARG A 590 9.76 -33.33 12.72
CA ARG A 590 8.55 -32.88 11.99
C ARG A 590 7.78 -34.06 11.39
N GLU A 591 8.46 -35.00 10.73
CA GLU A 591 7.83 -36.19 10.16
C GLU A 591 7.10 -37.06 11.19
N ILE A 592 7.55 -37.07 12.44
CA ILE A 592 6.85 -37.78 13.53
C ILE A 592 5.67 -36.95 14.04
N ILE A 593 5.88 -35.65 14.29
CA ILE A 593 4.83 -34.71 14.75
C ILE A 593 3.63 -34.68 13.78
N ALA A 594 3.88 -34.71 12.47
CA ALA A 594 2.84 -34.72 11.44
C ALA A 594 1.91 -35.97 11.47
N LYS A 595 2.27 -37.00 12.25
CA LYS A 595 1.50 -38.25 12.43
C LYS A 595 0.79 -38.33 13.79
N LEU A 596 1.00 -37.34 14.67
CA LEU A 596 0.44 -37.29 16.03
C LEU A 596 -0.80 -36.40 16.09
N ASP A 597 -1.71 -36.70 17.03
CA ASP A 597 -2.79 -35.77 17.37
C ASP A 597 -2.21 -34.49 17.98
N ARG A 598 -2.82 -33.33 17.72
CA ARG A 598 -2.34 -32.03 18.23
C ARG A 598 -2.24 -31.96 19.76
N SER A 599 -2.98 -32.80 20.49
CA SER A 599 -2.90 -32.93 21.96
C SER A 599 -1.76 -33.82 22.46
N GLN A 600 -0.99 -34.45 21.57
CA GLN A 600 0.18 -35.29 21.87
C GLN A 600 1.51 -34.59 21.54
N VAL A 601 1.47 -33.51 20.76
CA VAL A 601 2.66 -32.71 20.39
C VAL A 601 3.14 -31.91 21.61
N PRO A 602 4.42 -31.99 22.02
CA PRO A 602 4.95 -31.19 23.12
C PRO A 602 4.93 -29.67 22.83
N ASP A 603 4.64 -28.84 23.84
CA ASP A 603 4.50 -27.38 23.70
C ASP A 603 5.71 -26.71 22.99
N ASP A 604 6.94 -27.13 23.31
CA ASP A 604 8.20 -26.61 22.71
C ASP A 604 8.34 -26.88 21.19
N LEU A 605 7.49 -27.77 20.65
CA LEU A 605 7.51 -28.29 19.29
C LEU A 605 6.27 -27.91 18.47
N VAL A 606 5.25 -27.28 19.07
CA VAL A 606 4.01 -26.87 18.38
C VAL A 606 4.25 -25.93 17.20
N ASP A 607 5.30 -25.10 17.27
CA ASP A 607 5.69 -24.15 16.23
C ASP A 607 6.92 -24.62 15.41
N ILE A 608 7.19 -25.93 15.31
CA ILE A 608 8.36 -26.45 14.57
C ILE A 608 8.38 -26.04 13.08
N ASP A 609 7.21 -25.99 12.43
CA ASP A 609 7.09 -25.54 11.03
C ASP A 609 7.50 -24.07 10.85
N GLN A 610 7.24 -23.22 11.86
CA GLN A 610 7.70 -21.82 11.88
C GLN A 610 9.22 -21.70 12.10
N ARG A 611 9.91 -22.80 12.40
CA ARG A 611 11.38 -22.88 12.47
C ARG A 611 11.99 -23.55 11.23
N LEU A 612 11.22 -24.35 10.50
CA LEU A 612 11.62 -25.10 9.29
C LEU A 612 11.17 -24.47 7.96
N TYR A 613 10.50 -23.31 7.96
CA TYR A 613 10.04 -22.69 6.70
C TYR A 613 11.18 -22.43 5.71
N ASN A 614 10.87 -22.64 4.43
CA ASN A 614 11.76 -22.33 3.31
C ASN A 614 11.56 -20.87 2.85
N GLN A 615 12.40 -20.37 1.95
CA GLN A 615 12.26 -19.02 1.39
C GLN A 615 12.26 -19.07 -0.14
N HIS A 616 11.12 -18.83 -0.78
CA HIS A 616 11.03 -18.75 -2.24
C HIS A 616 11.61 -17.41 -2.71
N ILE A 617 12.68 -17.49 -3.51
CA ILE A 617 13.34 -16.35 -4.13
C ILE A 617 12.54 -15.96 -5.37
N CYS A 618 11.97 -14.75 -5.34
CA CYS A 618 11.05 -14.24 -6.33
C CYS A 618 11.69 -13.07 -7.09
N ASN A 619 11.60 -13.08 -8.42
CA ASN A 619 12.18 -12.04 -9.29
C ASN A 619 11.34 -10.75 -9.28
N PHE A 620 11.43 -9.96 -8.21
CA PHE A 620 10.78 -8.65 -8.05
C PHE A 620 11.48 -7.79 -6.99
N SER A 621 10.89 -6.65 -6.63
CA SER A 621 11.30 -5.83 -5.47
C SER A 621 10.07 -5.44 -4.63
N VAL A 622 10.11 -5.72 -3.33
CA VAL A 622 9.08 -5.34 -2.34
C VAL A 622 9.01 -3.83 -2.21
N PHE A 623 10.16 -3.14 -2.19
CA PHE A 623 10.24 -1.68 -2.09
C PHE A 623 9.63 -0.97 -3.31
N GLN A 624 9.78 -1.55 -4.51
CA GLN A 624 9.23 -1.00 -5.76
C GLN A 624 7.76 -1.38 -5.99
N SER A 625 7.29 -2.53 -5.46
CA SER A 625 6.00 -3.11 -5.89
C SER A 625 4.99 -3.30 -4.74
N LEU A 626 5.44 -3.32 -3.48
CA LEU A 626 4.64 -3.61 -2.29
C LEU A 626 4.92 -2.65 -1.12
N LEU A 627 5.10 -1.35 -1.37
CA LEU A 627 5.49 -0.42 -0.30
C LEU A 627 4.50 -0.38 0.88
N ASP A 628 3.17 -0.48 0.66
CA ASP A 628 2.19 -0.58 1.77
C ASP A 628 2.46 -1.81 2.70
N HIS A 629 3.07 -2.89 2.18
CA HIS A 629 3.47 -4.06 2.99
C HIS A 629 4.67 -3.71 3.89
N TRP A 630 5.76 -3.22 3.31
CA TRP A 630 6.99 -2.88 4.04
C TRP A 630 6.78 -1.73 5.04
N ALA A 631 6.14 -0.63 4.61
CA ALA A 631 6.02 0.58 5.41
C ALA A 631 4.96 0.50 6.52
N PHE A 632 3.89 -0.29 6.33
CA PHE A 632 2.73 -0.30 7.24
C PHE A 632 2.27 -1.71 7.66
N GLY A 633 2.90 -2.78 7.17
CA GLY A 633 2.42 -4.15 7.38
C GLY A 633 1.04 -4.37 6.77
N ALA A 634 0.77 -3.86 5.57
CA ALA A 634 -0.47 -4.18 4.86
C ALA A 634 -0.44 -5.62 4.35
N LEU A 635 -1.55 -6.35 4.51
CA LEU A 635 -1.72 -7.68 3.95
C LEU A 635 -2.25 -7.58 2.52
N PHE A 636 -1.72 -8.43 1.65
CA PHE A 636 -2.22 -8.64 0.29
C PHE A 636 -2.51 -10.15 0.13
N PRO A 637 -3.54 -10.55 -0.64
CA PRO A 637 -3.68 -11.94 -1.03
C PRO A 637 -2.52 -12.34 -1.94
N VAL A 638 -1.92 -13.49 -1.64
CA VAL A 638 -0.84 -14.08 -2.41
C VAL A 638 -1.15 -15.56 -2.65
N ALA A 639 -1.11 -16.00 -3.91
CA ALA A 639 -1.37 -17.37 -4.30
C ALA A 639 -0.60 -17.75 -5.58
N PRO A 640 -0.29 -19.03 -5.80
CA PRO A 640 0.11 -19.52 -7.11
C PRO A 640 -0.98 -19.23 -8.15
N ILE A 641 -0.62 -18.81 -9.37
CA ILE A 641 -1.62 -18.58 -10.43
C ILE A 641 -1.97 -19.85 -11.22
N HIS A 642 -1.24 -20.94 -10.95
CA HIS A 642 -1.36 -22.24 -11.60
C HIS A 642 -0.98 -23.37 -10.61
N ARG A 643 -1.17 -24.63 -11.02
CA ARG A 643 -0.98 -25.87 -10.21
C ARG A 643 -1.86 -25.96 -8.96
N LEU A 644 -2.95 -25.19 -8.84
CA LEU A 644 -3.85 -25.23 -7.68
C LEU A 644 -4.69 -26.53 -7.58
N ASN A 645 -4.60 -27.39 -8.59
CA ASN A 645 -5.07 -28.78 -8.60
C ASN A 645 -4.07 -29.76 -7.93
N GLU A 646 -2.86 -29.32 -7.61
CA GLU A 646 -1.85 -30.06 -6.84
C GLU A 646 -1.85 -29.59 -5.38
N LYS A 647 -1.43 -30.47 -4.45
CA LYS A 647 -1.27 -30.12 -3.03
C LYS A 647 0.07 -29.40 -2.83
N PRO A 648 0.11 -28.19 -2.25
CA PRO A 648 1.37 -27.55 -1.89
C PRO A 648 2.08 -28.35 -0.78
N THR A 649 3.41 -28.41 -0.84
CA THR A 649 4.25 -29.30 -0.02
C THR A 649 5.26 -28.56 0.86
N MET A 650 5.42 -27.25 0.69
CA MET A 650 6.41 -26.44 1.43
C MET A 650 5.73 -25.25 2.09
N GLU A 651 5.91 -25.09 3.40
CA GLU A 651 5.59 -23.84 4.10
C GLU A 651 6.76 -22.87 3.93
N SER A 652 6.50 -21.63 3.51
CA SER A 652 7.56 -20.74 3.03
C SER A 652 7.27 -19.24 3.20
N THR A 653 8.33 -18.45 3.36
CA THR A 653 8.27 -16.99 3.16
C THR A 653 8.64 -16.66 1.71
N LEU A 654 8.27 -15.47 1.22
CA LEU A 654 8.82 -14.95 -0.04
C LEU A 654 9.97 -14.00 0.28
N VAL A 655 11.07 -14.13 -0.47
CA VAL A 655 12.16 -13.14 -0.48
C VAL A 655 12.30 -12.60 -1.90
N ASP A 656 12.62 -11.33 -2.03
CA ASP A 656 12.85 -10.67 -3.31
C ASP A 656 14.33 -10.79 -3.75
N ILE A 657 14.74 -10.04 -4.77
CA ILE A 657 16.14 -10.05 -5.28
C ILE A 657 16.97 -8.85 -4.82
N THR A 658 16.54 -8.11 -3.79
CA THR A 658 17.34 -7.07 -3.15
C THR A 658 18.41 -7.68 -2.23
N CYS A 659 19.33 -6.84 -1.75
CA CYS A 659 20.33 -7.24 -0.76
C CYS A 659 19.95 -6.80 0.66
N ASP A 660 18.71 -6.33 0.86
CA ASP A 660 18.19 -5.89 2.15
C ASP A 660 17.40 -7.03 2.79
N SER A 661 17.63 -7.29 4.09
CA SER A 661 16.91 -8.33 4.82
C SER A 661 15.40 -8.06 4.96
N ASP A 662 14.93 -6.84 4.73
CA ASP A 662 13.51 -6.49 4.70
C ASP A 662 12.86 -6.59 3.31
N GLY A 663 13.60 -6.99 2.28
CA GLY A 663 13.11 -7.42 0.97
C GLY A 663 12.37 -8.77 1.01
N LYS A 664 11.33 -8.88 1.83
CA LYS A 664 10.59 -10.13 2.09
C LYS A 664 9.09 -9.90 2.31
N VAL A 665 8.28 -10.89 1.92
CA VAL A 665 6.89 -11.04 2.36
C VAL A 665 6.86 -12.18 3.37
N ALA A 666 6.65 -11.83 4.63
CA ALA A 666 6.65 -12.75 5.77
C ALA A 666 5.37 -12.64 6.63
N LYS A 667 4.32 -12.04 6.07
CA LYS A 667 2.97 -11.94 6.66
C LYS A 667 1.94 -12.10 5.56
N PHE A 668 1.06 -13.09 5.71
CA PHE A 668 0.03 -13.45 4.75
C PHE A 668 -1.35 -13.54 5.45
N ILE A 669 -2.40 -13.54 4.65
CA ILE A 669 -3.79 -13.66 5.11
C ILE A 669 -4.07 -15.07 5.68
N ASP A 670 -4.89 -15.16 6.73
CA ASP A 670 -5.25 -16.42 7.39
C ASP A 670 -6.76 -16.49 7.68
N ALA A 671 -7.30 -17.71 7.80
CA ALA A 671 -8.73 -17.93 7.96
C ALA A 671 -9.23 -17.77 9.42
N ASP A 672 -8.35 -18.05 10.39
CA ASP A 672 -8.63 -18.18 11.82
C ASP A 672 -7.74 -17.27 12.69
N LYS A 673 -6.55 -16.91 12.20
CA LYS A 673 -5.62 -15.92 12.80
C LYS A 673 -5.79 -14.53 12.15
N PRO A 674 -5.32 -13.44 12.79
CA PRO A 674 -5.23 -12.12 12.15
C PRO A 674 -4.25 -12.08 10.97
N GLU A 675 -3.23 -12.92 11.00
CA GLU A 675 -2.16 -13.07 10.00
C GLU A 675 -1.44 -14.41 10.21
N ARG A 676 -0.73 -14.91 9.19
CA ARG A 676 0.18 -16.07 9.25
C ARG A 676 1.56 -15.74 8.69
N ASP A 677 2.60 -16.32 9.27
CA ASP A 677 4.01 -15.96 9.01
C ASP A 677 4.62 -16.64 7.77
N THR A 678 3.94 -17.65 7.23
CA THR A 678 4.36 -18.45 6.06
C THR A 678 3.21 -18.55 5.06
N LEU A 679 3.49 -19.01 3.85
CA LEU A 679 2.54 -19.35 2.80
C LEU A 679 2.82 -20.79 2.34
N PRO A 680 1.79 -21.65 2.15
CA PRO A 680 1.98 -22.99 1.61
C PRO A 680 2.16 -22.91 0.10
N LEU A 681 3.22 -23.49 -0.43
CA LEU A 681 3.60 -23.43 -1.84
C LEU A 681 4.05 -24.80 -2.37
N HIS A 682 3.99 -24.97 -3.69
CA HIS A 682 4.50 -26.14 -4.37
C HIS A 682 6.04 -26.15 -4.37
N ALA A 683 6.61 -27.36 -4.41
CA ALA A 683 8.02 -27.54 -4.74
C ALA A 683 8.34 -26.95 -6.13
N LEU A 684 9.53 -26.34 -6.22
CA LEU A 684 10.07 -25.80 -7.47
C LEU A 684 10.70 -26.93 -8.28
N ASP A 685 9.94 -27.52 -9.20
CA ASP A 685 10.46 -28.51 -10.13
C ASP A 685 11.03 -27.83 -11.39
N ALA A 686 12.34 -28.01 -11.59
CA ALA A 686 13.07 -27.54 -12.76
C ALA A 686 12.60 -28.17 -14.08
N GLN A 687 11.73 -29.20 -14.07
CA GLN A 687 11.06 -29.77 -15.24
C GLN A 687 9.63 -29.24 -15.45
N ALA A 688 8.85 -28.98 -14.40
CA ALA A 688 7.49 -28.41 -14.49
C ALA A 688 7.42 -27.05 -15.20
N GLY A 689 8.49 -26.24 -15.12
CA GLY A 689 8.59 -24.93 -15.79
C GLY A 689 8.52 -23.75 -14.81
N PRO A 690 8.39 -22.51 -15.32
CA PRO A 690 8.29 -21.31 -14.49
C PRO A 690 7.15 -21.38 -13.49
N TYR A 691 7.42 -21.03 -12.23
CA TYR A 691 6.45 -21.04 -11.14
C TYR A 691 6.03 -19.61 -10.78
N TYR A 692 4.78 -19.26 -11.10
CA TYR A 692 4.27 -17.90 -11.02
C TYR A 692 3.36 -17.70 -9.81
N LEU A 693 3.68 -16.69 -9.00
CA LEU A 693 2.86 -16.24 -7.88
C LEU A 693 2.16 -14.93 -8.26
N GLY A 694 0.87 -14.84 -7.96
CA GLY A 694 0.07 -13.64 -8.09
C GLY A 694 -0.09 -12.96 -6.73
N ILE A 695 0.16 -11.66 -6.69
CA ILE A 695 -0.10 -10.79 -5.55
C ILE A 695 -1.24 -9.85 -5.95
N PHE A 696 -2.39 -10.04 -5.31
CA PHE A 696 -3.67 -9.49 -5.76
C PHE A 696 -4.02 -8.19 -5.02
N LEU A 697 -5.03 -7.48 -5.53
CA LEU A 697 -5.55 -6.22 -4.96
C LEU A 697 -4.52 -5.07 -4.91
N ALA A 698 -3.47 -5.15 -5.74
CA ALA A 698 -2.32 -4.26 -5.74
C ALA A 698 -2.56 -2.88 -6.41
N GLY A 699 -3.69 -2.69 -7.09
CA GLY A 699 -3.94 -1.52 -7.96
C GLY A 699 -4.14 -0.16 -7.27
N ALA A 700 -4.00 -0.10 -5.94
CA ALA A 700 -4.13 1.12 -5.15
C ALA A 700 -2.79 1.47 -4.47
N TYR A 701 -2.34 2.72 -4.64
CA TYR A 701 -1.12 3.32 -4.07
C TYR A 701 0.24 2.72 -4.50
N GLN A 702 0.34 1.41 -4.74
CA GLN A 702 1.63 0.75 -4.98
C GLN A 702 2.40 1.36 -6.17
N ASP A 703 1.71 1.59 -7.29
CA ASP A 703 2.28 2.13 -8.53
C ASP A 703 3.06 3.45 -8.34
N ILE A 704 2.57 4.36 -7.48
CA ILE A 704 3.14 5.70 -7.32
C ILE A 704 4.12 5.81 -6.15
N MET A 705 4.02 4.93 -5.15
CA MET A 705 4.87 4.99 -3.95
C MET A 705 6.13 4.15 -4.04
N GLY A 706 6.19 3.18 -4.97
CA GLY A 706 7.34 2.27 -5.09
C GLY A 706 8.67 2.97 -5.35
N ASP A 707 9.69 2.63 -4.54
CA ASP A 707 11.03 3.20 -4.59
C ASP A 707 12.02 2.33 -5.40
N ILE A 708 13.01 2.98 -6.01
CA ILE A 708 14.07 2.37 -6.83
C ILE A 708 15.20 1.76 -5.98
N HIS A 709 14.85 1.06 -4.89
CA HIS A 709 15.81 0.37 -4.03
C HIS A 709 16.64 -0.63 -4.85
N ASN A 710 17.96 -0.67 -4.61
CA ASN A 710 18.94 -1.39 -5.43
C ASN A 710 18.90 -1.09 -6.95
N LEU A 711 18.32 0.04 -7.34
CA LEU A 711 18.09 0.45 -8.74
C LEU A 711 17.12 -0.47 -9.52
N PHE A 712 16.29 -1.27 -8.83
CA PHE A 712 15.17 -1.95 -9.46
C PHE A 712 14.06 -0.93 -9.76
N GLY A 713 13.81 -0.70 -11.05
CA GLY A 713 12.77 0.24 -11.50
C GLY A 713 11.41 -0.42 -11.69
N ARG A 714 10.48 0.28 -12.33
CA ARG A 714 9.12 -0.25 -12.57
C ARG A 714 9.14 -1.58 -13.33
N VAL A 715 8.22 -2.46 -12.97
CA VAL A 715 7.99 -3.77 -13.60
C VAL A 715 7.37 -3.62 -15.00
N ASN A 716 7.35 -4.70 -15.80
CA ASN A 716 6.61 -4.70 -17.07
C ASN A 716 5.10 -4.62 -16.81
N GLU A 717 4.34 -3.99 -17.68
CA GLU A 717 2.90 -3.76 -17.49
C GLU A 717 2.10 -4.15 -18.74
N VAL A 718 0.92 -4.74 -18.53
CA VAL A 718 0.03 -5.26 -19.58
C VAL A 718 -1.41 -4.89 -19.27
N HIS A 719 -2.12 -4.26 -20.21
CA HIS A 719 -3.54 -3.94 -20.08
C HIS A 719 -4.40 -4.98 -20.81
N VAL A 720 -5.40 -5.52 -20.11
CA VAL A 720 -6.31 -6.55 -20.60
C VAL A 720 -7.74 -6.01 -20.61
N PHE A 721 -8.39 -6.16 -21.75
CA PHE A 721 -9.82 -5.93 -21.96
C PHE A 721 -10.51 -7.22 -22.42
N LEU A 722 -11.77 -7.40 -22.04
CA LEU A 722 -12.61 -8.45 -22.59
C LEU A 722 -13.06 -8.09 -24.02
N ASP A 723 -13.06 -9.07 -24.92
CA ASP A 723 -13.70 -8.98 -26.22
C ASP A 723 -14.44 -10.29 -26.51
N GLU A 724 -15.65 -10.20 -27.08
CA GLU A 724 -16.46 -11.36 -27.47
C GLU A 724 -16.16 -11.83 -28.91
N ASP A 725 -15.48 -11.01 -29.74
CA ASP A 725 -15.03 -11.38 -31.09
C ASP A 725 -13.68 -12.13 -31.09
N GLU A 726 -12.93 -12.12 -29.98
CA GLU A 726 -11.64 -12.85 -29.83
C GLU A 726 -11.83 -14.29 -29.31
N GLU A 727 -11.12 -15.27 -29.88
CA GLU A 727 -11.30 -16.71 -29.55
C GLU A 727 -10.93 -17.05 -28.11
N CYS A 728 -10.02 -16.29 -27.48
CA CYS A 728 -9.66 -16.41 -26.07
C CYS A 728 -10.51 -15.54 -25.11
N GLY A 729 -11.42 -14.71 -25.63
CA GLY A 729 -12.32 -13.84 -24.86
C GLY A 729 -11.68 -12.56 -24.29
N TYR A 730 -10.47 -12.19 -24.73
CA TYR A 730 -9.76 -10.98 -24.32
C TYR A 730 -8.69 -10.58 -25.35
N TYR A 731 -8.24 -9.32 -25.31
CA TYR A 731 -7.02 -8.87 -25.99
C TYR A 731 -6.09 -8.13 -25.05
N LEU A 732 -4.83 -7.95 -25.48
CA LEU A 732 -3.86 -7.07 -24.83
C LEU A 732 -3.88 -5.72 -25.56
N GLU A 733 -4.30 -4.64 -24.91
CA GLU A 733 -4.47 -3.34 -25.58
C GLU A 733 -3.17 -2.52 -25.62
N GLU A 734 -2.52 -2.39 -24.47
CA GLU A 734 -1.28 -1.63 -24.31
C GLU A 734 -0.30 -2.45 -23.45
N THR A 735 0.94 -2.53 -23.93
CA THR A 735 2.07 -3.14 -23.24
C THR A 735 3.12 -2.07 -22.97
N ILE A 736 3.52 -1.92 -21.71
CA ILE A 736 4.47 -0.90 -21.25
C ILE A 736 5.67 -1.63 -20.65
N SER A 737 6.83 -1.49 -21.29
CA SER A 737 8.07 -2.07 -20.79
C SER A 737 8.46 -1.47 -19.43
N GLY A 738 8.88 -2.34 -18.52
CA GLY A 738 9.49 -1.94 -17.25
C GLY A 738 10.83 -1.22 -17.46
N ASN A 739 11.31 -0.53 -16.43
CA ASN A 739 12.47 0.34 -16.60
C ASN A 739 13.76 -0.44 -16.94
N THR A 740 14.47 0.12 -17.91
CA THR A 740 15.80 -0.34 -18.32
C THR A 740 16.87 0.17 -17.35
N ILE A 741 18.03 -0.50 -17.33
CA ILE A 741 19.17 -0.09 -16.51
C ILE A 741 19.60 1.37 -16.82
N ALA A 742 19.58 1.78 -18.10
CA ALA A 742 19.89 3.16 -18.50
C ALA A 742 18.91 4.21 -17.95
N GLU A 743 17.62 3.88 -17.78
CA GLU A 743 16.62 4.82 -17.27
C GLU A 743 16.79 5.06 -15.78
N VAL A 744 16.99 4.01 -14.97
CA VAL A 744 17.19 4.18 -13.52
C VAL A 744 18.56 4.79 -13.21
N LEU A 745 19.59 4.47 -14.01
CA LEU A 745 20.87 5.17 -13.96
C LEU A 745 20.72 6.66 -14.32
N LYS A 746 19.84 7.01 -15.26
CA LYS A 746 19.53 8.42 -15.58
C LYS A 746 18.79 9.14 -14.45
N MET A 747 17.88 8.46 -13.73
CA MET A 747 17.27 9.01 -12.50
C MET A 747 18.33 9.34 -11.44
N THR A 748 19.41 8.55 -11.38
CA THR A 748 20.57 8.77 -10.51
C THR A 748 21.70 9.60 -11.16
N GLN A 749 21.37 10.39 -12.19
CA GLN A 749 22.22 11.39 -12.86
C GLN A 749 23.34 10.84 -13.78
N TYR A 750 23.32 9.56 -14.12
CA TYR A 750 24.24 8.97 -15.10
C TYR A 750 23.64 8.97 -16.51
N GLU A 751 24.25 9.71 -17.44
CA GLU A 751 23.86 9.70 -18.86
C GLU A 751 24.56 8.57 -19.63
N THR A 752 23.78 7.76 -20.35
CA THR A 752 24.23 6.56 -21.10
C THR A 752 25.47 6.79 -21.99
N PRO A 753 25.61 7.92 -22.73
CA PRO A 753 26.79 8.15 -23.57
C PRO A 753 28.09 8.35 -22.79
N ASP A 754 28.03 8.88 -21.56
CA ASP A 754 29.22 9.06 -20.71
C ASP A 754 29.65 7.71 -20.10
N LEU A 755 28.69 6.89 -19.67
CA LEU A 755 28.93 5.51 -19.22
C LEU A 755 29.65 4.69 -20.30
N ALA A 756 29.10 4.65 -21.53
CA ALA A 756 29.70 3.93 -22.66
C ALA A 756 31.09 4.48 -23.02
N SER A 757 31.28 5.81 -23.01
CA SER A 757 32.58 6.45 -23.25
C SER A 757 33.63 6.05 -22.20
N ARG A 758 33.26 5.99 -20.91
CA ARG A 758 34.17 5.58 -19.82
C ARG A 758 34.54 4.11 -19.90
N VAL A 759 33.62 3.21 -20.25
CA VAL A 759 33.92 1.79 -20.46
C VAL A 759 34.81 1.62 -21.70
N LYS A 760 34.54 2.32 -22.80
CA LYS A 760 35.40 2.31 -23.98
C LYS A 760 36.84 2.75 -23.64
N GLN A 761 37.02 3.81 -22.85
CA GLN A 761 38.36 4.28 -22.45
C GLN A 761 39.14 3.22 -21.66
N GLN A 762 38.47 2.45 -20.79
CA GLN A 762 39.07 1.33 -20.05
C GLN A 762 39.42 0.15 -20.95
N VAL A 763 38.57 -0.17 -21.92
CA VAL A 763 38.83 -1.17 -22.97
C VAL A 763 40.03 -0.76 -23.83
N ASP A 764 40.05 0.47 -24.34
CA ASP A 764 41.16 1.04 -25.14
C ASP A 764 42.49 1.02 -24.35
N ALA A 765 42.45 1.28 -23.03
CA ALA A 765 43.62 1.23 -22.16
C ALA A 765 44.12 -0.21 -21.92
N THR A 766 43.21 -1.18 -21.78
CA THR A 766 43.54 -2.60 -21.56
C THR A 766 44.10 -3.24 -22.84
N ILE A 767 43.60 -2.86 -24.02
CA ILE A 767 44.16 -3.23 -25.33
C ILE A 767 45.59 -2.70 -25.47
N LYS A 768 45.87 -1.45 -25.08
CA LYS A 768 47.23 -0.86 -25.10
C LYS A 768 48.22 -1.54 -24.15
N GLN A 769 47.73 -2.34 -23.20
CA GLN A 769 48.55 -3.14 -22.27
C GLN A 769 48.72 -4.59 -22.75
N ASP A 770 48.21 -4.94 -23.94
CA ASP A 770 48.19 -6.30 -24.51
C ASP A 770 47.49 -7.34 -23.61
N ARG A 771 46.61 -6.88 -22.71
CA ARG A 771 45.82 -7.73 -21.80
C ARG A 771 44.44 -8.11 -22.36
N LEU A 772 44.07 -7.60 -23.53
CA LEU A 772 42.76 -7.77 -24.17
C LEU A 772 42.88 -7.58 -25.68
N LYS A 773 42.29 -8.47 -26.49
CA LYS A 773 42.34 -8.35 -27.96
C LYS A 773 41.37 -7.27 -28.44
N PRO A 774 41.68 -6.49 -29.50
CA PRO A 774 40.79 -5.45 -30.01
C PRO A 774 39.38 -5.92 -30.37
N THR A 775 39.25 -7.10 -30.99
CA THR A 775 37.95 -7.72 -31.33
C THR A 775 37.14 -8.13 -30.11
N GLU A 776 37.82 -8.54 -29.05
CA GLU A 776 37.23 -8.97 -27.78
C GLU A 776 36.77 -7.75 -26.97
N GLY A 777 37.59 -6.69 -26.91
CA GLY A 777 37.22 -5.42 -26.31
C GLY A 777 36.03 -4.74 -26.99
N MET A 778 35.95 -4.77 -28.33
CA MET A 778 34.78 -4.26 -29.05
C MET A 778 33.52 -5.09 -28.78
N ARG A 779 33.64 -6.42 -28.59
CA ARG A 779 32.53 -7.26 -28.14
C ARG A 779 32.08 -6.89 -26.73
N LEU A 780 32.99 -6.75 -25.78
CA LEU A 780 32.68 -6.36 -24.39
C LEU A 780 32.00 -4.99 -24.32
N LEU A 781 32.41 -4.03 -25.15
CA LEU A 781 31.74 -2.72 -25.23
C LEU A 781 30.31 -2.84 -25.79
N ALA A 782 30.11 -3.60 -26.86
CA ALA A 782 28.78 -3.84 -27.42
C ALA A 782 27.86 -4.65 -26.47
N GLU A 783 28.43 -5.55 -25.68
CA GLU A 783 27.76 -6.30 -24.62
C GLU A 783 27.30 -5.38 -23.48
N TYR A 784 28.15 -4.42 -23.07
CA TYR A 784 27.81 -3.37 -22.10
C TYR A 784 26.75 -2.40 -22.62
N GLU A 785 26.88 -1.91 -23.86
CA GLU A 785 25.89 -1.03 -24.52
C GLU A 785 24.54 -1.72 -24.81
N ARG A 786 24.53 -3.07 -24.89
CA ARG A 786 23.30 -3.88 -24.88
C ARG A 786 22.74 -3.95 -23.46
N GLY A 787 23.56 -4.34 -22.47
CA GLY A 787 23.16 -4.51 -21.08
C GLY A 787 22.50 -3.28 -20.46
N LEU A 788 22.95 -2.06 -20.83
CA LEU A 788 22.29 -0.82 -20.39
C LEU A 788 20.83 -0.67 -20.88
N LYS A 789 20.38 -1.44 -21.87
CA LYS A 789 19.01 -1.46 -22.39
C LYS A 789 18.18 -2.64 -21.88
N ASP A 790 18.81 -3.58 -21.20
CA ASP A 790 18.10 -4.71 -20.59
C ASP A 790 17.31 -4.21 -19.36
N THR A 791 16.33 -4.99 -18.92
CA THR A 791 15.52 -4.69 -17.73
C THR A 791 16.39 -4.68 -16.46
N THR A 792 15.95 -3.95 -15.44
CA THR A 792 16.61 -3.96 -14.12
C THR A 792 16.45 -5.27 -13.35
N TYR A 793 15.47 -6.12 -13.71
CA TYR A 793 15.22 -7.42 -13.07
C TYR A 793 16.07 -8.57 -13.65
N LEU A 794 16.10 -9.73 -12.99
CA LEU A 794 16.89 -10.86 -13.47
C LEU A 794 16.32 -11.43 -14.77
N SER A 795 17.18 -11.61 -15.77
CA SER A 795 16.85 -12.39 -16.96
C SER A 795 16.97 -13.87 -16.67
N LEU A 796 15.84 -14.50 -16.33
CA LEU A 796 15.73 -15.94 -16.13
C LEU A 796 15.73 -16.66 -17.48
N ASP A 797 16.55 -17.72 -17.62
CA ASP A 797 16.67 -18.50 -18.86
C ASP A 797 15.47 -19.44 -19.04
N VAL A 798 14.53 -19.06 -19.91
CA VAL A 798 13.41 -19.93 -20.32
C VAL A 798 13.93 -21.23 -20.98
N ASP A 799 15.03 -21.12 -21.75
CA ASP A 799 15.62 -22.20 -22.53
C ASP A 799 17.01 -22.64 -22.03
N ARG A 800 17.08 -23.21 -20.82
CA ARG A 800 18.16 -24.16 -20.44
C ARG A 800 17.78 -25.62 -20.72
N ARG A 801 16.94 -25.85 -21.72
CA ARG A 801 16.40 -27.18 -22.07
C ARG A 801 16.57 -27.51 -23.56
N SER A 802 17.83 -27.64 -23.99
CA SER A 802 18.22 -28.14 -25.31
C SER A 802 19.20 -29.31 -25.19
#